data_AF-A0A5N5SK82-F1
#
_entry.id   AF-A0A5N5SK82-F1
#
_cell.length_a   1.000
_cell.length_b   1.000
_cell.length_c   1.000
_cell.angle_alpha   90.00
_cell.angle_beta   90.00
_cell.angle_gamma   90.00
#
_symmetry.space_group_name_H-M   'P 1'
#
loop_
_entity.id
_entity.type
_entity.pdbx_description
1 polymer ?
#
loop_
_entity_poly.entity_id
_entity_poly.type
_entity_poly.pdbx_seq_one_letter_code
_entity_poly.pdbx_strand_id
1 'polypeptide(L)'
;MNDINILFYLTYTEIWKKKMCEPLLTVTPKSCLQDEKIVLKVTGLVSGSPYTLTSHLQDSRKSKYFSYAHYFADRDGTIDTSRNESYGGHYKGVFQMGLIAGLKPAPDEYQYLRIFKRDVENPDEIEFRLYENFITAEEVFASSFLVNVFHSRHFMGPGVERITIRGRRIRATLFIPAGEGPFPGVVDMFGTAGGLLEYRSAQLASRGIASLALAYFGYDDLPKNLEELDLEYFKAGVHVLLSHKKVKKPHVGAIGVSKGADVAMIMATFIPEVKCAISINGCISNLISPFRVTNDYIIPHLPFMYENIKLVNKTDLVINDGYANPEDYPETIVPIYKSDAKFLFIIGEDDMSVHSRRYAEISAKLLREANKEKNYKICSYNGAGHLLEPPYSPLCFSSYHKVYDIVLLYGGEIKKHTEAQEKSWVEILNVIKENLDNAQSKFADRDGTIDTSRNESYGGHYKGVFQMGLLAGLKPAPDEFQYLRLFKRDVENPNEIEFRVYENFVTVEEIFTSSFLVNEIHSRYFMSPEVEKISIKGRRVRASLFIPAGEGPFPGVVDMFGSIGGLLEYRSAQLASRGIASLALAFFGYDNLPESMEEFDLEYFKEAVNILLSHKKVKKPYVGAIGVSKGADLACAMATFIPEVKCVIGINGGISPMVSPFSVTNDYIIQPLPIVLKNVKVLQNIGFCFNESYVEPEDWPETIIPIYRSNAKFLFIVGEDDKSINSKYFAEISAKLLREAGKENNYKAIITRICSYEGAGHLIEPPYSPLCFWSYHKTYDSVFVWGGEIKKHTEAQEKSWVEIINFIKENLHAPQSKL
;
A
#
# COMPACT_ATOMS: atom_id res chain seq x y z
N MET A 1 -11.93 13.63 43.33
CA MET A 1 -11.37 13.32 42.00
C MET A 1 -11.45 11.84 41.61
N ASN A 2 -11.97 10.91 42.43
CA ASN A 2 -12.05 9.47 42.06
C ASN A 2 -13.25 9.10 41.17
N ASP A 3 -14.34 9.85 41.19
CA ASP A 3 -15.55 9.48 40.43
C ASP A 3 -15.48 9.82 38.93
N ILE A 4 -14.72 10.85 38.52
CA ILE A 4 -14.66 11.27 37.11
C ILE A 4 -13.83 10.29 36.27
N ASN A 5 -12.73 9.74 36.80
CA ASN A 5 -11.94 8.72 36.10
C ASN A 5 -12.68 7.37 35.99
N ILE A 6 -13.46 7.01 37.02
CA ILE A 6 -14.31 5.81 37.00
C ILE A 6 -15.49 5.99 36.05
N LEU A 7 -16.13 7.17 36.02
CA LEU A 7 -17.18 7.49 35.06
C LEU A 7 -16.62 7.52 33.63
N PHE A 8 -15.44 8.11 33.42
CA PHE A 8 -14.72 8.06 32.14
C PHE A 8 -14.49 6.62 31.69
N TYR A 9 -13.98 5.75 32.56
CA TYR A 9 -13.73 4.33 32.25
C TYR A 9 -15.03 3.53 32.01
N LEU A 10 -16.06 3.70 32.85
CA LEU A 10 -17.33 2.98 32.76
C LEU A 10 -18.17 3.38 31.54
N THR A 11 -18.34 4.68 31.30
CA THR A 11 -19.08 5.18 30.12
C THR A 11 -18.34 4.82 28.83
N TYR A 12 -17.01 4.81 28.87
CA TYR A 12 -16.18 4.35 27.77
C TYR A 12 -16.40 2.86 27.53
N THR A 13 -16.29 1.97 28.52
CA THR A 13 -16.54 0.51 28.36
C THR A 13 -17.95 0.15 27.89
N GLU A 14 -18.98 0.90 28.26
CA GLU A 14 -20.35 0.67 27.78
C GLU A 14 -20.53 1.10 26.32
N ILE A 15 -19.99 2.25 25.92
CA ILE A 15 -19.93 2.69 24.51
C ILE A 15 -19.05 1.73 23.70
N TRP A 16 -17.97 1.20 24.31
CA TRP A 16 -17.07 0.19 23.78
C TRP A 16 -17.81 -1.12 23.48
N LYS A 17 -18.55 -1.66 24.45
CA LYS A 17 -19.33 -2.90 24.29
C LYS A 17 -20.47 -2.77 23.29
N LYS A 18 -21.13 -1.60 23.23
CA LYS A 18 -22.20 -1.35 22.25
C LYS A 18 -21.70 -1.20 20.81
N LYS A 19 -20.50 -0.64 20.59
CA LYS A 19 -19.89 -0.51 19.26
C LYS A 19 -19.12 -1.74 18.79
N MET A 20 -18.66 -2.61 19.70
CA MET A 20 -17.91 -3.84 19.38
C MET A 20 -18.80 -5.03 18.96
N CYS A 21 -20.11 -4.98 19.21
CA CYS A 21 -21.03 -6.07 18.87
C CYS A 21 -21.71 -5.94 17.50
N GLU A 22 -21.36 -4.94 16.70
CA GLU A 22 -21.87 -4.81 15.33
C GLU A 22 -20.84 -5.31 14.32
N PRO A 23 -21.21 -6.25 13.42
CA PRO A 23 -20.32 -6.73 12.38
C PRO A 23 -19.76 -5.59 11.53
N LEU A 24 -18.44 -5.44 11.48
CA LEU A 24 -17.75 -4.51 10.58
C LEU A 24 -17.11 -5.30 9.44
N LEU A 25 -17.60 -5.10 8.22
CA LEU A 25 -17.01 -5.60 6.99
C LEU A 25 -16.12 -4.52 6.35
N THR A 26 -14.85 -4.87 6.10
CA THR A 26 -13.85 -4.00 5.48
C THR A 26 -13.19 -4.65 4.28
N VAL A 27 -12.79 -3.81 3.32
CA VAL A 27 -12.02 -4.19 2.14
C VAL A 27 -10.77 -3.32 2.05
N THR A 28 -9.60 -3.95 1.92
CA THR A 28 -8.31 -3.24 1.82
C THR A 28 -7.51 -3.71 0.60
N PRO A 29 -7.05 -2.80 -0.27
CA PRO A 29 -7.40 -1.36 -0.32
C PRO A 29 -8.87 -1.12 -0.67
N LYS A 30 -9.42 0.06 -0.33
CA LYS A 30 -10.82 0.42 -0.64
C LYS A 30 -11.11 0.50 -2.14
N SER A 31 -10.13 0.91 -2.92
CA SER A 31 -10.16 0.96 -4.38
C SER A 31 -8.79 0.56 -4.91
N CYS A 32 -8.75 -0.17 -6.02
CA CYS A 32 -7.51 -0.59 -6.66
C CYS A 32 -7.67 -0.88 -8.15
N LEU A 33 -6.55 -1.14 -8.82
CA LEU A 33 -6.59 -1.69 -10.18
C LEU A 33 -7.18 -3.10 -10.18
N GLN A 34 -7.78 -3.49 -11.31
CA GLN A 34 -8.41 -4.79 -11.50
C GLN A 34 -7.43 -5.95 -11.30
N ASP A 35 -6.13 -5.76 -11.55
CA ASP A 35 -5.10 -6.79 -11.38
C ASP A 35 -4.42 -6.77 -9.99
N GLU A 36 -5.03 -6.12 -8.99
CA GLU A 36 -4.52 -6.06 -7.60
C GLU A 36 -5.40 -6.85 -6.61
N LYS A 37 -4.75 -7.53 -5.64
CA LYS A 37 -5.43 -8.28 -4.59
C LYS A 37 -6.10 -7.35 -3.59
N ILE A 38 -7.19 -7.83 -2.98
CA ILE A 38 -7.83 -7.22 -1.82
C ILE A 38 -7.85 -8.20 -0.65
N VAL A 39 -7.93 -7.67 0.57
CA VAL A 39 -8.25 -8.44 1.77
C VAL A 39 -9.65 -8.03 2.21
N LEU A 40 -10.55 -9.00 2.30
CA LEU A 40 -11.87 -8.83 2.90
C LEU A 40 -11.81 -9.34 4.33
N LYS A 41 -12.11 -8.45 5.28
CA LYS A 41 -12.08 -8.76 6.70
C LYS A 41 -13.37 -8.32 7.37
N VAL A 42 -13.98 -9.24 8.11
CA VAL A 42 -15.13 -9.01 8.96
C VAL A 42 -14.70 -9.17 10.40
N THR A 43 -15.09 -8.25 11.27
CA THR A 43 -14.83 -8.29 12.73
C THR A 43 -16.12 -8.03 13.49
N GLY A 44 -16.14 -8.31 14.80
CA GLY A 44 -17.34 -8.12 15.62
C GLY A 44 -18.38 -9.22 15.43
N LEU A 45 -17.95 -10.42 15.03
CA LEU A 45 -18.81 -11.60 14.87
C LEU A 45 -18.87 -12.43 16.15
N VAL A 46 -19.93 -13.24 16.26
CA VAL A 46 -20.01 -14.26 17.31
C VAL A 46 -19.01 -15.37 16.97
N SER A 47 -18.04 -15.60 17.86
CA SER A 47 -17.00 -16.60 17.66
C SER A 47 -17.58 -18.00 17.40
N GLY A 48 -17.05 -18.69 16.39
CA GLY A 48 -17.49 -20.03 15.99
C GLY A 48 -18.83 -20.08 15.27
N SER A 49 -19.53 -18.94 15.07
CA SER A 49 -20.82 -18.91 14.38
C SER A 49 -20.66 -18.93 12.85
N PRO A 50 -21.64 -19.50 12.12
CA PRO A 50 -21.65 -19.55 10.67
C PRO A 50 -22.10 -18.23 10.03
N TYR A 51 -21.44 -17.83 8.96
CA TYR A 51 -21.77 -16.65 8.16
C TYR A 51 -21.59 -16.92 6.65
N THR A 52 -22.30 -16.15 5.83
CA THR A 52 -22.12 -16.15 4.37
C THR A 52 -21.66 -14.78 3.91
N LEU A 53 -20.54 -14.73 3.18
CA LEU A 53 -20.10 -13.54 2.47
C LEU A 53 -20.51 -13.65 1.01
N THR A 54 -21.01 -12.56 0.44
CA THR A 54 -21.30 -12.45 -0.99
C THR A 54 -20.59 -11.27 -1.62
N SER A 55 -20.40 -11.33 -2.94
CA SER A 55 -20.08 -10.17 -3.77
C SER A 55 -21.13 -10.01 -4.85
N HIS A 56 -21.50 -8.77 -5.15
CA HIS A 56 -22.47 -8.42 -6.17
C HIS A 56 -21.86 -7.39 -7.13
N LEU A 57 -22.10 -7.57 -8.43
CA LEU A 57 -21.68 -6.68 -9.49
C LEU A 57 -22.82 -6.49 -10.48
N GLN A 58 -23.02 -5.26 -10.94
CA GLN A 58 -23.89 -4.97 -12.08
C GLN A 58 -23.05 -4.36 -13.20
N ASP A 59 -23.06 -4.99 -14.39
CA ASP A 59 -22.29 -4.48 -15.53
C ASP A 59 -22.98 -3.29 -16.22
N SER A 60 -22.30 -2.67 -17.20
CA SER A 60 -22.85 -1.53 -17.94
C SER A 60 -24.08 -1.86 -18.81
N ARG A 61 -24.42 -3.14 -19.00
CA ARG A 61 -25.67 -3.59 -19.65
C ARG A 61 -26.79 -3.85 -18.63
N LYS A 62 -26.53 -3.55 -17.35
CA LYS A 62 -27.41 -3.82 -16.21
C LYS A 62 -27.55 -5.30 -15.85
N SER A 63 -26.75 -6.18 -16.44
CA SER A 63 -26.74 -7.60 -16.07
C SER A 63 -26.11 -7.78 -14.69
N LYS A 64 -26.74 -8.61 -13.86
CA LYS A 64 -26.32 -8.88 -12.49
C LYS A 64 -25.43 -10.11 -12.40
N TYR A 65 -24.39 -10.00 -11.60
CA TYR A 65 -23.50 -11.09 -11.26
C TYR A 65 -23.32 -11.16 -9.76
N PHE A 66 -23.15 -12.37 -9.24
CA PHE A 66 -22.89 -12.56 -7.83
C PHE A 66 -22.00 -13.77 -7.56
N SER A 67 -21.42 -13.79 -6.38
CA SER A 67 -20.78 -14.96 -5.81
C SER A 67 -21.05 -15.04 -4.31
N TYR A 68 -20.92 -16.24 -3.74
CA TYR A 68 -21.03 -16.43 -2.29
C TYR A 68 -20.10 -17.51 -1.78
N ALA A 69 -19.73 -17.38 -0.51
CA ALA A 69 -18.86 -18.30 0.21
C ALA A 69 -19.22 -18.35 1.70
N HIS A 70 -19.10 -19.54 2.29
CA HIS A 70 -19.44 -19.82 3.69
C HIS A 70 -18.21 -19.83 4.59
N TYR A 71 -18.32 -19.22 5.76
CA TYR A 71 -17.23 -19.10 6.74
C TYR A 71 -17.75 -19.27 8.16
N PHE A 72 -16.93 -19.87 9.02
CA PHE A 72 -17.09 -19.71 10.46
C PHE A 72 -16.23 -18.55 10.94
N ALA A 73 -16.75 -17.74 11.85
CA ALA A 73 -15.93 -16.75 12.55
C ALA A 73 -14.91 -17.46 13.44
N ASP A 74 -13.67 -16.97 13.47
CA ASP A 74 -12.61 -17.52 14.30
C ASP A 74 -12.83 -17.23 15.81
N ARG A 75 -11.83 -17.57 16.63
CA ARG A 75 -11.87 -17.37 18.09
C ARG A 75 -12.01 -15.92 18.51
N ASP A 76 -11.59 -14.99 17.65
CA ASP A 76 -11.63 -13.55 17.88
C ASP A 76 -12.87 -12.91 17.24
N GLY A 77 -13.82 -13.72 16.73
CA GLY A 77 -15.00 -13.20 16.07
C GLY A 77 -14.68 -12.54 14.72
N THR A 78 -13.70 -13.08 14.01
CA THR A 78 -13.18 -12.53 12.75
C THR A 78 -13.31 -13.51 11.59
N ILE A 79 -13.56 -12.98 10.39
CA ILE A 79 -13.37 -13.68 9.11
C ILE A 79 -12.41 -12.84 8.27
N ASP A 80 -11.28 -13.41 7.87
CA ASP A 80 -10.31 -12.86 6.94
C ASP A 80 -10.18 -13.81 5.74
N THR A 81 -10.64 -13.39 4.56
CA THR A 81 -10.68 -14.26 3.37
C THR A 81 -9.30 -14.70 2.87
N SER A 82 -8.22 -14.03 3.32
CA SER A 82 -6.85 -14.43 3.00
C SER A 82 -6.34 -15.61 3.84
N ARG A 83 -7.01 -15.91 4.96
CA ARG A 83 -6.55 -16.90 5.95
C ARG A 83 -7.59 -17.96 6.26
N ASN A 84 -8.85 -17.58 6.37
CA ASN A 84 -9.92 -18.49 6.73
C ASN A 84 -10.41 -19.27 5.51
N GLU A 85 -10.64 -20.56 5.72
CA GLU A 85 -11.17 -21.43 4.69
C GLU A 85 -12.66 -21.18 4.46
N SER A 86 -13.07 -21.17 3.18
CA SER A 86 -14.47 -21.28 2.87
C SER A 86 -14.94 -22.74 2.94
N TYR A 87 -16.05 -22.99 3.61
CA TYR A 87 -16.63 -24.33 3.79
C TYR A 87 -17.59 -24.74 2.66
N GLY A 88 -18.01 -23.79 1.82
CA GLY A 88 -18.96 -24.01 0.74
C GLY A 88 -19.39 -22.73 0.04
N GLY A 89 -20.26 -22.87 -0.96
CA GLY A 89 -20.60 -21.80 -1.89
C GLY A 89 -19.92 -22.03 -3.24
N HIS A 90 -19.54 -20.96 -3.93
CA HIS A 90 -18.92 -21.05 -5.26
C HIS A 90 -17.46 -21.51 -5.24
N TYR A 91 -16.83 -21.57 -4.08
CA TYR A 91 -15.52 -22.16 -3.88
C TYR A 91 -15.39 -22.72 -2.46
N LYS A 92 -14.30 -23.47 -2.21
CA LYS A 92 -13.93 -24.00 -0.91
C LYS A 92 -12.44 -23.77 -0.63
N GLY A 93 -12.05 -23.86 0.64
CA GLY A 93 -10.69 -23.65 1.10
C GLY A 93 -10.29 -22.17 1.13
N VAL A 94 -9.03 -21.91 1.43
CA VAL A 94 -8.48 -20.54 1.45
C VAL A 94 -8.31 -20.05 0.02
N PHE A 95 -9.06 -19.01 -0.34
CA PHE A 95 -9.01 -18.37 -1.65
C PHE A 95 -9.38 -16.89 -1.53
N GLN A 96 -8.37 -16.05 -1.28
CA GLN A 96 -8.48 -14.62 -0.99
C GLN A 96 -9.38 -13.86 -1.98
N MET A 97 -9.19 -14.12 -3.28
CA MET A 97 -9.91 -13.45 -4.37
C MET A 97 -11.12 -14.24 -4.86
N GLY A 98 -11.51 -15.32 -4.17
CA GLY A 98 -12.56 -16.24 -4.63
C GLY A 98 -13.91 -15.57 -4.82
N LEU A 99 -14.27 -14.58 -4.00
CA LEU A 99 -15.53 -13.84 -4.17
C LEU A 99 -15.53 -13.02 -5.48
N ILE A 100 -14.41 -12.42 -5.88
CA ILE A 100 -14.34 -11.70 -7.16
C ILE A 100 -14.19 -12.68 -8.33
N ALA A 101 -13.25 -13.61 -8.24
CA ALA A 101 -12.98 -14.61 -9.28
C ALA A 101 -14.18 -15.54 -9.56
N GLY A 102 -15.08 -15.70 -8.58
CA GLY A 102 -16.25 -16.56 -8.63
C GLY A 102 -17.55 -15.85 -9.00
N LEU A 103 -17.49 -14.59 -9.43
CA LEU A 103 -18.65 -13.89 -9.98
C LEU A 103 -19.18 -14.64 -11.20
N LYS A 104 -20.48 -14.92 -11.20
CA LYS A 104 -21.22 -15.52 -12.31
C LYS A 104 -22.62 -14.92 -12.42
N PRO A 105 -23.36 -15.14 -13.53
CA PRO A 105 -24.69 -14.55 -13.69
C PRO A 105 -25.59 -14.88 -12.50
N ALA A 106 -26.37 -13.88 -12.06
CA ALA A 106 -27.37 -14.08 -11.01
C ALA A 106 -28.45 -15.11 -11.45
N PRO A 107 -29.19 -15.73 -10.53
CA PRO A 107 -30.17 -16.77 -10.88
C PRO A 107 -31.29 -16.30 -11.82
N ASP A 108 -31.60 -14.99 -11.83
CA ASP A 108 -32.58 -14.36 -12.72
C ASP A 108 -32.00 -13.93 -14.08
N GLU A 109 -30.69 -14.10 -14.30
CA GLU A 109 -29.98 -13.71 -15.51
C GLU A 109 -29.72 -14.91 -16.43
N TYR A 110 -29.41 -14.63 -17.69
CA TYR A 110 -29.04 -15.68 -18.64
C TYR A 110 -27.70 -16.32 -18.24
N GLN A 111 -27.71 -17.62 -17.89
CA GLN A 111 -26.56 -18.32 -17.29
C GLN A 111 -25.28 -18.35 -18.14
N TYR A 112 -25.39 -18.12 -19.45
CA TYR A 112 -24.27 -18.13 -20.39
C TYR A 112 -23.75 -16.72 -20.74
N LEU A 113 -24.05 -15.72 -19.91
CA LEU A 113 -23.46 -14.39 -20.00
C LEU A 113 -21.99 -14.43 -19.56
N ARG A 114 -21.11 -13.84 -20.38
CA ARG A 114 -19.70 -13.61 -20.05
C ARG A 114 -19.51 -12.20 -19.47
N ILE A 115 -18.77 -12.13 -18.36
CA ILE A 115 -18.31 -10.88 -17.75
C ILE A 115 -17.06 -10.41 -18.49
N PHE A 116 -17.10 -9.19 -19.02
CA PHE A 116 -15.90 -8.46 -19.46
C PHE A 116 -16.18 -6.96 -19.48
N LYS A 117 -15.16 -6.15 -19.20
CA LYS A 117 -15.30 -4.70 -19.11
C LYS A 117 -15.39 -4.06 -20.51
N ARG A 118 -16.39 -3.23 -20.73
CA ARG A 118 -16.57 -2.47 -21.98
C ARG A 118 -16.15 -1.01 -21.86
N ASP A 119 -16.50 -0.39 -20.74
CA ASP A 119 -16.18 1.00 -20.43
C ASP A 119 -15.02 1.04 -19.43
N VAL A 120 -13.79 1.10 -19.93
CA VAL A 120 -12.60 1.03 -19.08
C VAL A 120 -12.33 2.30 -18.27
N GLU A 121 -12.99 3.42 -18.61
CA GLU A 121 -12.78 4.72 -17.96
C GLU A 121 -13.46 4.77 -16.59
N ASN A 122 -14.58 4.05 -16.43
CA ASN A 122 -15.29 3.93 -15.17
C ASN A 122 -14.93 2.63 -14.43
N PRO A 123 -14.76 2.65 -13.10
CA PRO A 123 -14.52 1.44 -12.31
C PRO A 123 -15.75 0.52 -12.31
N ASP A 124 -15.54 -0.78 -12.04
CA ASP A 124 -16.62 -1.65 -11.59
C ASP A 124 -16.81 -1.49 -10.08
N GLU A 125 -18.04 -1.29 -9.64
CA GLU A 125 -18.40 -1.23 -8.23
C GLU A 125 -18.87 -2.61 -7.77
N ILE A 126 -18.10 -3.22 -6.86
CA ILE A 126 -18.43 -4.50 -6.25
C ILE A 126 -18.95 -4.26 -4.84
N GLU A 127 -20.15 -4.74 -4.56
CA GLU A 127 -20.73 -4.70 -3.23
C GLU A 127 -20.50 -6.04 -2.53
N PHE A 128 -19.77 -6.02 -1.42
CA PHE A 128 -19.64 -7.17 -0.54
C PHE A 128 -20.67 -7.09 0.57
N ARG A 129 -21.34 -8.20 0.87
CA ARG A 129 -22.38 -8.29 1.91
C ARG A 129 -22.12 -9.47 2.83
N LEU A 130 -22.48 -9.31 4.10
CA LEU A 130 -22.42 -10.36 5.12
C LEU A 130 -23.83 -10.78 5.52
N TYR A 131 -24.08 -12.08 5.59
CA TYR A 131 -25.32 -12.68 6.05
C TYR A 131 -25.07 -13.60 7.23
N GLU A 132 -26.05 -13.69 8.13
CA GLU A 132 -26.04 -14.67 9.21
C GLU A 132 -26.34 -16.08 8.66
N ASN A 133 -25.68 -17.09 9.22
CA ASN A 133 -25.79 -18.50 8.82
C ASN A 133 -25.31 -18.79 7.39
N PHE A 134 -25.32 -20.08 7.05
CA PHE A 134 -25.09 -20.55 5.69
C PHE A 134 -26.39 -20.47 4.90
N ILE A 135 -26.42 -19.59 3.90
CA ILE A 135 -27.58 -19.38 3.03
C ILE A 135 -27.27 -19.78 1.60
N THR A 136 -28.24 -20.35 0.90
CA THR A 136 -28.15 -20.77 -0.49
C THR A 136 -28.14 -19.59 -1.46
N ALA A 137 -27.77 -19.87 -2.72
CA ALA A 137 -27.80 -18.88 -3.80
C ALA A 137 -29.18 -18.22 -3.95
N GLU A 138 -30.25 -18.99 -3.81
CA GLU A 138 -31.63 -18.54 -3.90
C GLU A 138 -32.01 -17.64 -2.71
N GLU A 139 -31.55 -17.98 -1.50
CA GLU A 139 -31.83 -17.24 -0.27
C GLU A 139 -31.08 -15.90 -0.19
N VAL A 140 -29.92 -15.75 -0.84
CA VAL A 140 -29.13 -14.50 -0.88
C VAL A 140 -29.97 -13.30 -1.34
N PHE A 141 -30.87 -13.51 -2.30
CA PHE A 141 -31.70 -12.43 -2.87
C PHE A 141 -32.99 -12.17 -2.09
N ALA A 142 -33.38 -13.09 -1.20
CA ALA A 142 -34.57 -12.97 -0.35
C ALA A 142 -34.25 -12.54 1.09
N SER A 143 -32.99 -12.63 1.52
CA SER A 143 -32.54 -12.38 2.88
C SER A 143 -32.00 -10.95 3.06
N SER A 144 -32.13 -10.42 4.28
CA SER A 144 -31.46 -9.19 4.69
C SER A 144 -30.01 -9.49 5.07
N PHE A 145 -29.07 -8.62 4.66
CA PHE A 145 -27.68 -8.69 5.10
C PHE A 145 -27.45 -7.89 6.39
N LEU A 146 -26.42 -8.26 7.15
CA LEU A 146 -26.01 -7.62 8.41
C LEU A 146 -25.24 -6.32 8.16
N VAL A 147 -24.27 -6.36 7.24
CA VAL A 147 -23.42 -5.23 6.86
C VAL A 147 -22.94 -5.38 5.42
N ASN A 148 -22.64 -4.27 4.76
CA ASN A 148 -22.06 -4.25 3.42
C ASN A 148 -20.88 -3.26 3.31
N VAL A 149 -20.08 -3.43 2.26
CA VAL A 149 -19.06 -2.46 1.86
C VAL A 149 -18.92 -2.45 0.34
N PHE A 150 -18.67 -1.27 -0.24
CA PHE A 150 -18.40 -1.12 -1.67
C PHE A 150 -16.89 -1.08 -1.94
N HIS A 151 -16.49 -1.64 -3.08
CA HIS A 151 -15.13 -1.67 -3.57
C HIS A 151 -15.07 -1.32 -5.06
N SER A 152 -14.29 -0.29 -5.39
CA SER A 152 -14.09 0.14 -6.77
C SER A 152 -12.90 -0.58 -7.41
N ARG A 153 -13.12 -1.23 -8.56
CA ARG A 153 -12.08 -1.88 -9.37
C ARG A 153 -11.85 -1.15 -10.68
N HIS A 154 -10.66 -0.58 -10.83
CA HIS A 154 -10.28 0.23 -11.99
C HIS A 154 -9.58 -0.62 -13.06
N PHE A 155 -10.05 -0.54 -14.30
CA PHE A 155 -9.37 -1.16 -15.46
C PHE A 155 -8.36 -0.21 -16.12
N MET A 156 -8.58 1.10 -15.96
CA MET A 156 -7.69 2.16 -16.38
C MET A 156 -7.16 2.90 -15.17
N GLY A 157 -5.82 2.92 -15.02
CA GLY A 157 -5.14 3.57 -13.91
C GLY A 157 -5.15 5.10 -13.99
N PRO A 158 -4.94 5.79 -12.86
CA PRO A 158 -4.89 7.25 -12.83
C PRO A 158 -3.86 7.81 -13.82
N GLY A 159 -4.27 8.77 -14.65
CA GLY A 159 -3.41 9.46 -15.61
C GLY A 159 -3.11 8.69 -16.90
N VAL A 160 -3.65 7.48 -17.08
CA VAL A 160 -3.62 6.79 -18.39
C VAL A 160 -4.52 7.55 -19.37
N GLU A 161 -3.98 7.87 -20.54
CA GLU A 161 -4.72 8.54 -21.61
C GLU A 161 -5.34 7.51 -22.56
N ARG A 162 -6.63 7.66 -22.86
CA ARG A 162 -7.37 6.83 -23.80
C ARG A 162 -7.67 7.62 -25.08
N ILE A 163 -7.15 7.17 -26.21
CA ILE A 163 -7.25 7.84 -27.50
C ILE A 163 -7.96 6.92 -28.50
N THR A 164 -9.20 7.25 -28.86
CA THR A 164 -9.95 6.51 -29.88
C THR A 164 -9.42 6.84 -31.28
N ILE A 165 -9.17 5.82 -32.10
CA ILE A 165 -8.62 5.95 -33.45
C ILE A 165 -9.65 5.45 -34.48
N ARG A 166 -10.17 6.41 -35.25
CA ARG A 166 -11.07 6.18 -36.40
C ARG A 166 -10.50 6.69 -37.73
N GLY A 167 -9.23 7.09 -37.76
CA GLY A 167 -8.58 7.64 -38.96
C GLY A 167 -8.10 6.55 -39.92
N ARG A 168 -8.32 6.77 -41.24
CA ARG A 168 -7.95 5.84 -42.32
C ARG A 168 -8.65 4.47 -42.17
N ARG A 169 -7.95 3.37 -42.50
CA ARG A 169 -8.45 1.98 -42.43
C ARG A 169 -8.48 1.39 -41.02
N ILE A 170 -7.86 2.01 -40.00
CA ILE A 170 -7.68 1.40 -38.67
C ILE A 170 -8.84 1.75 -37.74
N ARG A 171 -9.32 0.75 -37.00
CA ARG A 171 -10.27 0.92 -35.88
C ARG A 171 -9.63 0.37 -34.62
N ALA A 172 -9.27 1.26 -33.72
CA ALA A 172 -8.50 0.91 -32.53
C ALA A 172 -8.70 1.94 -31.41
N THR A 173 -8.26 1.58 -30.21
CA THR A 173 -8.08 2.52 -29.11
C THR A 173 -6.65 2.40 -28.60
N LEU A 174 -5.95 3.54 -28.55
CA LEU A 174 -4.60 3.65 -28.05
C LEU A 174 -4.63 4.11 -26.59
N PHE A 175 -3.94 3.38 -25.73
CA PHE A 175 -3.76 3.72 -24.32
C PHE A 175 -2.30 4.12 -24.06
N ILE A 176 -2.10 5.30 -23.50
CA ILE A 176 -0.78 5.85 -23.18
C ILE A 176 -0.62 5.94 -21.65
N PRO A 177 0.45 5.35 -21.08
CA PRO A 177 0.72 5.45 -19.65
C PRO A 177 0.87 6.90 -19.16
N ALA A 178 0.61 7.12 -17.87
CA ALA A 178 0.92 8.38 -17.20
C ALA A 178 2.45 8.65 -17.21
N GLY A 179 2.84 9.93 -17.30
CA GLY A 179 4.23 10.36 -17.29
C GLY A 179 4.77 10.79 -18.66
N GLU A 180 6.06 11.12 -18.72
CA GLU A 180 6.70 11.73 -19.90
C GLU A 180 6.95 10.73 -21.05
N GLY A 181 7.17 9.45 -20.73
CA GLY A 181 7.60 8.44 -21.70
C GLY A 181 9.05 8.63 -22.16
N PRO A 182 9.47 8.00 -23.28
CA PRO A 182 8.70 7.09 -24.11
C PRO A 182 8.53 5.71 -23.45
N PHE A 183 7.40 5.05 -23.72
CA PHE A 183 7.02 3.75 -23.16
C PHE A 183 7.17 2.62 -24.19
N PRO A 184 7.49 1.39 -23.78
CA PRO A 184 7.40 0.23 -24.67
C PRO A 184 5.96 0.10 -25.21
N GLY A 185 5.83 -0.28 -26.49
CA GLY A 185 4.55 -0.34 -27.19
C GLY A 185 4.13 -1.79 -27.50
N VAL A 186 2.85 -2.13 -27.35
CA VAL A 186 2.28 -3.41 -27.78
C VAL A 186 0.98 -3.24 -28.56
N VAL A 187 0.76 -4.06 -29.59
CA VAL A 187 -0.53 -4.22 -30.26
C VAL A 187 -1.29 -5.38 -29.62
N ASP A 188 -2.51 -5.14 -29.16
CA ASP A 188 -3.33 -6.06 -28.40
C ASP A 188 -4.55 -6.52 -29.20
N MET A 189 -4.72 -7.84 -29.32
CA MET A 189 -5.77 -8.46 -30.13
C MET A 189 -6.50 -9.59 -29.38
N PHE A 190 -7.83 -9.58 -29.46
CA PHE A 190 -8.67 -10.66 -28.95
C PHE A 190 -9.03 -11.65 -30.06
N GLY A 191 -9.75 -12.72 -29.72
CA GLY A 191 -10.15 -13.77 -30.65
C GLY A 191 -11.44 -13.49 -31.43
N THR A 192 -12.18 -14.55 -31.74
CA THR A 192 -13.38 -14.54 -32.61
C THR A 192 -14.64 -13.90 -32.01
N ALA A 193 -14.56 -13.24 -30.86
CA ALA A 193 -15.70 -12.50 -30.32
C ALA A 193 -16.11 -11.31 -31.20
N GLY A 194 -15.18 -10.79 -32.02
CA GLY A 194 -15.35 -9.56 -32.78
C GLY A 194 -15.45 -8.33 -31.89
N GLY A 195 -15.63 -7.16 -32.50
CA GLY A 195 -15.71 -5.92 -31.74
C GLY A 195 -14.34 -5.38 -31.32
N LEU A 196 -14.35 -4.43 -30.39
CA LEU A 196 -13.17 -3.84 -29.78
C LEU A 196 -13.23 -4.06 -28.26
N LEU A 197 -12.26 -4.82 -27.73
CA LEU A 197 -12.11 -5.09 -26.30
C LEU A 197 -10.88 -4.33 -25.79
N GLU A 198 -11.09 -3.46 -24.82
CA GLU A 198 -10.07 -2.47 -24.42
C GLU A 198 -9.40 -2.77 -23.08
N TYR A 199 -9.99 -3.65 -22.26
CA TYR A 199 -9.61 -3.81 -20.85
C TYR A 199 -8.18 -4.29 -20.63
N ARG A 200 -7.70 -5.26 -21.43
CA ARG A 200 -6.30 -5.72 -21.32
C ARG A 200 -5.32 -4.62 -21.70
N SER A 201 -5.60 -3.85 -22.75
CA SER A 201 -4.80 -2.69 -23.15
C SER A 201 -4.78 -1.58 -22.10
N ALA A 202 -5.92 -1.27 -21.49
CA ALA A 202 -6.00 -0.29 -20.41
C ALA A 202 -5.16 -0.72 -19.19
N GLN A 203 -5.19 -2.01 -18.84
CA GLN A 203 -4.38 -2.57 -17.76
C GLN A 203 -2.88 -2.58 -18.10
N LEU A 204 -2.49 -2.91 -19.33
CA LEU A 204 -1.10 -2.82 -19.80
C LEU A 204 -0.56 -1.37 -19.69
N ALA A 205 -1.35 -0.38 -20.10
CA ALA A 205 -1.00 1.03 -19.97
C ALA A 205 -0.87 1.47 -18.51
N SER A 206 -1.72 0.94 -17.63
CA SER A 206 -1.62 1.14 -16.18
C SER A 206 -0.34 0.54 -15.57
N ARG A 207 0.39 -0.31 -16.30
CA ARG A 207 1.67 -0.93 -15.91
C ARG A 207 2.87 -0.39 -16.70
N GLY A 208 2.70 0.73 -17.39
CA GLY A 208 3.78 1.46 -18.07
C GLY A 208 4.02 1.02 -19.53
N ILE A 209 3.08 0.32 -20.15
CA ILE A 209 3.20 -0.18 -21.54
C ILE A 209 2.15 0.51 -22.40
N ALA A 210 2.57 1.30 -23.40
CA ALA A 210 1.63 1.85 -24.37
C ALA A 210 0.98 0.72 -25.17
N SER A 211 -0.35 0.69 -25.24
CA SER A 211 -1.08 -0.44 -25.82
C SER A 211 -2.12 0.01 -26.83
N LEU A 212 -2.12 -0.62 -28.01
CA LEU A 212 -3.12 -0.41 -29.04
C LEU A 212 -4.10 -1.59 -29.06
N ALA A 213 -5.29 -1.42 -28.48
CA ALA A 213 -6.39 -2.36 -28.66
C ALA A 213 -6.86 -2.29 -30.11
N LEU A 214 -6.65 -3.35 -30.89
CA LEU A 214 -6.90 -3.37 -32.32
C LEU A 214 -8.08 -4.28 -32.66
N ALA A 215 -9.16 -3.69 -33.17
CA ALA A 215 -10.25 -4.45 -33.79
C ALA A 215 -9.86 -4.82 -35.22
N TYR A 216 -10.31 -5.98 -35.70
CA TYR A 216 -10.03 -6.41 -37.08
C TYR A 216 -11.26 -6.99 -37.80
N PHE A 217 -12.39 -7.17 -37.11
CA PHE A 217 -13.70 -7.48 -37.69
C PHE A 217 -14.83 -7.22 -36.68
N GLY A 218 -16.08 -7.15 -37.15
CA GLY A 218 -17.27 -7.06 -36.30
C GLY A 218 -17.34 -5.77 -35.47
N TYR A 219 -16.69 -4.70 -35.91
CA TYR A 219 -16.60 -3.41 -35.20
C TYR A 219 -16.67 -2.23 -36.17
N ASP A 220 -17.52 -1.26 -35.87
CA ASP A 220 -17.73 -0.05 -36.69
C ASP A 220 -18.01 -0.41 -38.17
N ASP A 221 -17.20 0.08 -39.10
CA ASP A 221 -17.26 -0.19 -40.54
C ASP A 221 -16.29 -1.29 -41.01
N LEU A 222 -15.69 -2.04 -40.10
CA LEU A 222 -14.91 -3.24 -40.46
C LEU A 222 -15.82 -4.36 -40.98
N PRO A 223 -15.27 -5.34 -41.74
CA PRO A 223 -16.02 -6.50 -42.19
C PRO A 223 -16.78 -7.17 -41.05
N LYS A 224 -18.03 -7.58 -41.32
CA LYS A 224 -18.89 -8.20 -40.30
C LYS A 224 -18.40 -9.59 -39.88
N ASN A 225 -17.79 -10.32 -40.82
CA ASN A 225 -17.32 -11.69 -40.66
C ASN A 225 -15.82 -11.78 -41.02
N LEU A 226 -15.17 -12.86 -40.58
CA LEU A 226 -13.78 -13.19 -40.93
C LEU A 226 -13.72 -13.99 -42.23
N GLU A 227 -13.78 -13.30 -43.37
CA GLU A 227 -13.65 -13.93 -44.70
C GLU A 227 -12.18 -14.10 -45.11
N GLU A 228 -11.41 -13.01 -45.02
CA GLU A 228 -9.96 -12.98 -45.28
C GLU A 228 -9.32 -11.90 -44.40
N LEU A 229 -8.11 -12.18 -43.89
CA LEU A 229 -7.28 -11.19 -43.19
C LEU A 229 -6.10 -10.77 -44.03
N ASP A 230 -5.70 -9.51 -43.91
CA ASP A 230 -4.62 -8.90 -44.70
C ASP A 230 -3.56 -8.30 -43.76
N LEU A 231 -2.31 -8.73 -43.88
CA LEU A 231 -1.19 -8.27 -43.06
C LEU A 231 -1.02 -6.74 -43.11
N GLU A 232 -1.34 -6.11 -44.24
CA GLU A 232 -1.21 -4.65 -44.39
C GLU A 232 -2.13 -3.88 -43.43
N TYR A 233 -3.23 -4.48 -42.97
CA TYR A 233 -4.07 -3.90 -41.92
C TYR A 233 -3.31 -3.83 -40.58
N PHE A 234 -2.70 -4.95 -40.19
CA PHE A 234 -1.98 -5.08 -38.92
C PHE A 234 -0.68 -4.26 -38.91
N LYS A 235 0.02 -4.22 -40.05
CA LYS A 235 1.18 -3.34 -40.26
C LYS A 235 0.82 -1.87 -40.11
N ALA A 236 -0.32 -1.44 -40.66
CA ALA A 236 -0.82 -0.09 -40.44
C ALA A 236 -1.16 0.17 -38.95
N GLY A 237 -1.67 -0.82 -38.21
CA GLY A 237 -1.84 -0.74 -36.75
C GLY A 237 -0.51 -0.53 -36.00
N VAL A 238 0.54 -1.29 -36.35
CA VAL A 238 1.89 -1.12 -35.80
C VAL A 238 2.41 0.30 -36.05
N HIS A 239 2.23 0.83 -37.26
CA HIS A 239 2.64 2.21 -37.59
C HIS A 239 1.83 3.26 -36.83
N VAL A 240 0.53 3.03 -36.59
CA VAL A 240 -0.28 3.92 -35.73
C VAL A 240 0.32 3.99 -34.33
N LEU A 241 0.63 2.85 -33.72
CA LEU A 241 1.26 2.80 -32.40
C LEU A 241 2.63 3.50 -32.39
N LEU A 242 3.50 3.19 -33.35
CA LEU A 242 4.84 3.79 -33.47
C LEU A 242 4.81 5.30 -33.81
N SER A 243 3.73 5.80 -34.41
CA SER A 243 3.61 7.22 -34.74
C SER A 243 3.49 8.11 -33.50
N HIS A 244 3.02 7.56 -32.37
CA HIS A 244 2.81 8.33 -31.16
C HIS A 244 4.14 8.72 -30.50
N LYS A 245 4.29 10.00 -30.12
CA LYS A 245 5.55 10.55 -29.60
C LYS A 245 6.02 9.92 -28.29
N LYS A 246 5.09 9.42 -27.46
CA LYS A 246 5.37 8.74 -26.19
C LYS A 246 5.58 7.24 -26.33
N VAL A 247 5.61 6.69 -27.55
CA VAL A 247 5.92 5.28 -27.78
C VAL A 247 7.38 5.13 -28.19
N LYS A 248 8.05 4.17 -27.56
CA LYS A 248 9.46 3.86 -27.79
C LYS A 248 9.64 3.21 -29.16
N LYS A 249 10.60 3.74 -29.91
CA LYS A 249 10.94 3.33 -31.27
C LYS A 249 12.26 2.57 -31.27
N PRO A 250 12.53 1.73 -32.28
CA PRO A 250 11.70 1.47 -33.48
C PRO A 250 10.82 0.22 -33.37
N HIS A 251 10.73 -0.41 -32.20
CA HIS A 251 10.16 -1.75 -32.04
C HIS A 251 8.94 -1.78 -31.14
N VAL A 252 8.02 -2.71 -31.43
CA VAL A 252 6.83 -2.99 -30.64
C VAL A 252 6.69 -4.49 -30.39
N GLY A 253 5.77 -4.85 -29.51
CA GLY A 253 5.30 -6.22 -29.32
C GLY A 253 3.92 -6.45 -29.93
N ALA A 254 3.51 -7.71 -30.02
CA ALA A 254 2.14 -8.11 -30.29
C ALA A 254 1.66 -9.11 -29.23
N ILE A 255 0.44 -8.96 -28.73
CA ILE A 255 -0.19 -9.90 -27.79
C ILE A 255 -1.56 -10.31 -28.30
N GLY A 256 -1.83 -11.61 -28.21
CA GLY A 256 -3.08 -12.17 -28.68
C GLY A 256 -3.60 -13.31 -27.82
N VAL A 257 -4.93 -13.48 -27.81
CA VAL A 257 -5.60 -14.67 -27.26
C VAL A 257 -6.40 -15.38 -28.34
N SER A 258 -6.38 -16.71 -28.36
CA SER A 258 -7.13 -17.53 -29.34
C SER A 258 -6.75 -17.16 -30.78
N LYS A 259 -7.71 -16.82 -31.66
CA LYS A 259 -7.42 -16.28 -33.01
C LYS A 259 -6.47 -15.08 -32.97
N GLY A 260 -6.60 -14.15 -32.03
CA GLY A 260 -5.68 -13.01 -31.94
C GLY A 260 -4.22 -13.44 -31.72
N ALA A 261 -3.98 -14.60 -31.12
CA ALA A 261 -2.65 -15.13 -30.86
C ALA A 261 -1.97 -15.63 -32.15
N ASP A 262 -2.69 -16.28 -33.07
CA ASP A 262 -2.12 -16.67 -34.36
C ASP A 262 -1.75 -15.43 -35.20
N VAL A 263 -2.57 -14.38 -35.16
CA VAL A 263 -2.29 -13.09 -35.79
C VAL A 263 -1.04 -12.46 -35.18
N ALA A 264 -0.88 -12.49 -33.86
CA ALA A 264 0.33 -11.98 -33.21
C ALA A 264 1.60 -12.73 -33.68
N MET A 265 1.52 -14.05 -33.87
CA MET A 265 2.64 -14.84 -34.41
C MET A 265 2.94 -14.47 -35.86
N ILE A 266 1.92 -14.30 -36.70
CA ILE A 266 2.05 -13.87 -38.09
C ILE A 266 2.67 -12.47 -38.15
N MET A 267 2.19 -11.53 -37.34
CA MET A 267 2.77 -10.18 -37.23
C MET A 267 4.25 -10.22 -36.88
N ALA A 268 4.63 -10.97 -35.85
CA ALA A 268 6.03 -11.12 -35.46
C ALA A 268 6.89 -11.84 -36.51
N THR A 269 6.27 -12.61 -37.39
CA THR A 269 6.97 -13.31 -38.48
C THR A 269 7.25 -12.40 -39.66
N PHE A 270 6.33 -11.51 -40.01
CA PHE A 270 6.36 -10.78 -41.27
C PHE A 270 6.44 -9.25 -41.14
N ILE A 271 6.30 -8.69 -39.93
CA ILE A 271 6.44 -7.25 -39.66
C ILE A 271 7.75 -7.00 -38.91
N PRO A 272 8.79 -6.42 -39.55
CA PRO A 272 10.13 -6.27 -38.96
C PRO A 272 10.18 -5.52 -37.63
N GLU A 273 9.24 -4.60 -37.40
CA GLU A 273 9.11 -3.77 -36.21
C GLU A 273 8.62 -4.56 -34.98
N VAL A 274 7.99 -5.72 -35.18
CA VAL A 274 7.49 -6.56 -34.08
C VAL A 274 8.61 -7.47 -33.58
N LYS A 275 9.11 -7.21 -32.36
CA LYS A 275 10.27 -7.93 -31.77
C LYS A 275 9.93 -8.89 -30.64
N CYS A 276 8.72 -8.84 -30.13
CA CYS A 276 8.20 -9.89 -29.27
C CYS A 276 6.73 -10.18 -29.56
N ALA A 277 6.31 -11.43 -29.31
CA ALA A 277 4.97 -11.89 -29.56
C ALA A 277 4.51 -12.81 -28.42
N ILE A 278 3.35 -12.51 -27.85
CA ILE A 278 2.73 -13.30 -26.79
C ILE A 278 1.50 -14.01 -27.35
N SER A 279 1.50 -15.34 -27.27
CA SER A 279 0.41 -16.23 -27.66
C SER A 279 -0.26 -16.80 -26.43
N ILE A 280 -1.49 -16.38 -26.12
CA ILE A 280 -2.32 -16.94 -25.06
C ILE A 280 -3.29 -17.94 -25.69
N ASN A 281 -3.11 -19.23 -25.43
CA ASN A 281 -3.93 -20.31 -25.98
C ASN A 281 -4.11 -20.23 -27.51
N GLY A 282 -3.05 -19.85 -28.21
CA GLY A 282 -3.04 -19.72 -29.66
C GLY A 282 -2.69 -21.01 -30.41
N CYS A 283 -2.82 -20.94 -31.74
CA CYS A 283 -2.36 -21.98 -32.65
C CYS A 283 -1.12 -21.53 -33.42
N ILE A 284 -0.26 -22.49 -33.77
CA ILE A 284 0.88 -22.27 -34.66
C ILE A 284 0.46 -22.20 -36.13
N SER A 285 -0.68 -22.78 -36.47
CA SER A 285 -1.32 -22.62 -37.78
C SER A 285 -2.32 -21.48 -37.78
N ASN A 286 -2.53 -20.88 -38.95
CA ASN A 286 -3.57 -19.89 -39.16
C ASN A 286 -4.96 -20.54 -39.03
N LEU A 287 -5.79 -20.08 -38.10
CA LEU A 287 -7.15 -20.60 -37.90
C LEU A 287 -8.21 -19.80 -38.66
N ILE A 288 -9.37 -20.42 -38.92
CA ILE A 288 -10.66 -19.80 -39.32
C ILE A 288 -10.73 -19.20 -40.73
N SER A 289 -9.84 -18.29 -41.09
CA SER A 289 -9.89 -17.56 -42.37
C SER A 289 -8.52 -17.50 -43.03
N PRO A 290 -8.40 -17.56 -44.37
CA PRO A 290 -7.14 -17.33 -45.06
C PRO A 290 -6.49 -16.01 -44.64
N PHE A 291 -5.16 -15.99 -44.57
CA PHE A 291 -4.37 -14.83 -44.17
C PHE A 291 -3.42 -14.42 -45.30
N ARG A 292 -3.72 -13.30 -45.96
CA ARG A 292 -2.90 -12.72 -47.01
C ARG A 292 -1.71 -11.97 -46.40
N VAL A 293 -0.50 -12.46 -46.66
CA VAL A 293 0.77 -11.87 -46.22
C VAL A 293 1.33 -10.92 -47.28
N THR A 294 1.28 -11.33 -48.54
CA THR A 294 1.52 -10.51 -49.73
C THR A 294 0.52 -10.90 -50.82
N ASN A 295 0.47 -10.16 -51.93
CA ASN A 295 -0.43 -10.51 -53.04
C ASN A 295 -0.20 -11.94 -53.59
N ASP A 296 1.02 -12.48 -53.47
CA ASP A 296 1.40 -13.79 -53.98
C ASP A 296 1.56 -14.86 -52.88
N TYR A 297 1.35 -14.50 -51.61
CA TYR A 297 1.53 -15.41 -50.48
C TYR A 297 0.35 -15.30 -49.49
N ILE A 298 -0.46 -16.35 -49.47
CA ILE A 298 -1.60 -16.53 -48.59
C ILE A 298 -1.34 -17.77 -47.74
N ILE A 299 -1.47 -17.64 -46.42
CA ILE A 299 -1.47 -18.77 -45.50
C ILE A 299 -2.93 -19.26 -45.42
N PRO A 300 -3.26 -20.47 -45.93
CA PRO A 300 -4.61 -21.03 -45.80
C PRO A 300 -4.97 -21.24 -44.33
N HIS A 301 -6.27 -21.39 -44.05
CA HIS A 301 -6.71 -21.74 -42.70
C HIS A 301 -6.60 -23.25 -42.47
N LEU A 302 -6.28 -23.64 -41.24
CA LEU A 302 -6.33 -25.01 -40.78
C LEU A 302 -7.77 -25.55 -40.88
N PRO A 303 -8.01 -26.70 -41.53
CA PRO A 303 -9.35 -27.25 -41.66
C PRO A 303 -10.04 -27.50 -40.32
N PHE A 304 -11.35 -27.30 -40.31
CA PHE A 304 -12.21 -27.55 -39.16
C PHE A 304 -13.22 -28.66 -39.47
N MET A 305 -13.10 -29.77 -38.74
CA MET A 305 -13.86 -31.01 -38.83
C MET A 305 -15.04 -30.97 -37.86
N TYR A 306 -16.21 -30.56 -38.37
CA TYR A 306 -17.43 -30.39 -37.56
C TYR A 306 -17.89 -31.70 -36.90
N GLU A 307 -17.60 -32.85 -37.53
CA GLU A 307 -17.91 -34.19 -37.02
C GLU A 307 -17.16 -34.55 -35.73
N ASN A 308 -16.07 -33.85 -35.41
CA ASN A 308 -15.27 -34.10 -34.21
C ASN A 308 -15.71 -33.26 -33.00
N ILE A 309 -16.69 -32.36 -33.18
CA ILE A 309 -17.23 -31.56 -32.08
C ILE A 309 -17.96 -32.47 -31.10
N LYS A 310 -17.63 -32.32 -29.81
CA LYS A 310 -18.21 -33.14 -28.74
C LYS A 310 -19.33 -32.40 -28.04
N LEU A 311 -20.50 -33.02 -28.01
CA LEU A 311 -21.62 -32.62 -27.16
C LEU A 311 -21.43 -33.24 -25.77
N VAL A 312 -21.13 -32.41 -24.77
CA VAL A 312 -20.92 -32.89 -23.39
C VAL A 312 -22.27 -33.07 -22.71
N ASN A 313 -23.18 -32.09 -22.87
CA ASN A 313 -24.55 -32.06 -22.36
C ASN A 313 -25.50 -31.53 -23.44
N LYS A 314 -26.83 -31.48 -23.19
CA LYS A 314 -27.85 -31.10 -24.19
C LYS A 314 -27.57 -29.80 -25.00
N THR A 315 -26.76 -28.88 -24.50
CA THR A 315 -26.48 -27.57 -25.12
C THR A 315 -24.99 -27.21 -25.21
N ASP A 316 -24.09 -27.97 -24.56
CA ASP A 316 -22.72 -27.53 -24.30
C ASP A 316 -21.73 -28.27 -25.20
N LEU A 317 -20.93 -27.53 -25.97
CA LEU A 317 -20.00 -28.07 -26.96
C LEU A 317 -18.53 -27.84 -26.57
N VAL A 318 -17.72 -28.87 -26.78
CA VAL A 318 -16.25 -28.83 -26.73
C VAL A 318 -15.74 -28.97 -28.16
N ILE A 319 -14.89 -28.03 -28.58
CA ILE A 319 -14.46 -27.91 -29.99
C ILE A 319 -12.95 -28.12 -30.19
N ASN A 320 -12.20 -28.47 -29.15
CA ASN A 320 -10.75 -28.65 -29.25
C ASN A 320 -10.31 -29.70 -30.27
N ASP A 321 -11.09 -30.77 -30.46
CA ASP A 321 -10.89 -31.80 -31.50
C ASP A 321 -11.42 -31.41 -32.89
N GLY A 322 -12.06 -30.24 -33.01
CA GLY A 322 -12.62 -29.75 -34.26
C GLY A 322 -11.54 -29.31 -35.26
N TYR A 323 -10.39 -28.81 -34.83
CA TYR A 323 -9.31 -28.45 -35.77
C TYR A 323 -8.46 -29.66 -36.15
N ALA A 324 -8.11 -29.75 -37.43
CA ALA A 324 -7.16 -30.74 -37.92
C ALA A 324 -5.79 -30.59 -37.24
N ASN A 325 -4.98 -31.64 -37.28
CA ASN A 325 -3.62 -31.59 -36.76
C ASN A 325 -2.72 -30.74 -37.69
N PRO A 326 -2.03 -29.68 -37.18
CA PRO A 326 -1.17 -28.82 -37.99
C PRO A 326 -0.10 -29.54 -38.82
N GLU A 327 0.46 -30.64 -38.32
CA GLU A 327 1.52 -31.38 -39.02
C GLU A 327 1.02 -32.07 -40.31
N ASP A 328 -0.29 -32.32 -40.43
CA ASP A 328 -0.91 -32.90 -41.63
C ASP A 328 -1.22 -31.84 -42.71
N TYR A 329 -1.15 -30.55 -42.34
CA TYR A 329 -1.44 -29.39 -43.21
C TYR A 329 -0.32 -28.33 -43.08
N PRO A 330 0.93 -28.67 -43.45
CA PRO A 330 2.09 -27.82 -43.21
C PRO A 330 2.01 -26.43 -43.89
N GLU A 331 1.22 -26.29 -44.96
CA GLU A 331 0.96 -25.02 -45.63
C GLU A 331 0.19 -24.01 -44.75
N THR A 332 -0.48 -24.48 -43.70
CA THR A 332 -1.23 -23.64 -42.75
C THR A 332 -0.34 -23.10 -41.62
N ILE A 333 0.84 -23.70 -41.42
CA ILE A 333 1.76 -23.40 -40.32
C ILE A 333 2.40 -22.03 -40.55
N VAL A 334 2.35 -21.17 -39.52
CA VAL A 334 3.05 -19.88 -39.53
C VAL A 334 4.55 -20.13 -39.39
N PRO A 335 5.41 -19.64 -40.32
CA PRO A 335 6.83 -19.96 -40.33
C PRO A 335 7.62 -19.11 -39.32
N ILE A 336 7.26 -19.18 -38.04
CA ILE A 336 7.85 -18.37 -36.95
C ILE A 336 9.37 -18.49 -36.83
N TYR A 337 9.93 -19.61 -37.29
CA TYR A 337 11.38 -19.86 -37.34
C TYR A 337 12.12 -18.88 -38.28
N LYS A 338 11.42 -18.21 -39.20
CA LYS A 338 11.98 -17.14 -40.04
C LYS A 338 12.19 -15.83 -39.28
N SER A 339 11.62 -15.65 -38.09
CA SER A 339 11.71 -14.42 -37.30
C SER A 339 12.73 -14.50 -36.17
N ASP A 340 13.37 -13.37 -35.89
CA ASP A 340 14.25 -13.20 -34.73
C ASP A 340 13.52 -12.62 -33.50
N ALA A 341 12.19 -12.48 -33.58
CA ALA A 341 11.37 -12.08 -32.45
C ALA A 341 11.45 -13.09 -31.29
N LYS A 342 11.16 -12.60 -30.08
CA LYS A 342 10.93 -13.45 -28.90
C LYS A 342 9.47 -13.88 -28.80
N PHE A 343 9.23 -15.14 -28.47
CA PHE A 343 7.90 -15.74 -28.39
C PHE A 343 7.60 -16.20 -26.96
N LEU A 344 6.48 -15.77 -26.40
CA LEU A 344 5.95 -16.31 -25.15
C LEU A 344 4.67 -17.08 -25.45
N PHE A 345 4.64 -18.36 -25.13
CA PHE A 345 3.45 -19.21 -25.24
C PHE A 345 2.87 -19.44 -23.85
N ILE A 346 1.65 -18.98 -23.63
CA ILE A 346 0.87 -19.18 -22.40
C ILE A 346 -0.23 -20.20 -22.68
N ILE A 347 -0.25 -21.28 -21.91
CA ILE A 347 -1.09 -22.45 -22.13
C ILE A 347 -1.94 -22.72 -20.90
N GLY A 348 -3.25 -22.77 -21.07
CA GLY A 348 -4.16 -23.46 -20.15
C GLY A 348 -4.22 -24.94 -20.52
N GLU A 349 -3.92 -25.84 -19.58
CA GLU A 349 -3.93 -27.28 -19.87
C GLU A 349 -5.34 -27.88 -19.93
N ASP A 350 -6.35 -27.17 -19.42
CA ASP A 350 -7.77 -27.53 -19.51
C ASP A 350 -8.49 -26.75 -20.62
N ASP A 351 -7.78 -26.43 -21.71
CA ASP A 351 -8.35 -25.73 -22.86
C ASP A 351 -9.33 -26.63 -23.63
N MET A 352 -10.61 -26.24 -23.62
CA MET A 352 -11.69 -26.94 -24.32
C MET A 352 -12.02 -26.36 -25.70
N SER A 353 -11.31 -25.31 -26.14
CA SER A 353 -11.50 -24.67 -27.45
C SER A 353 -10.48 -25.14 -28.48
N VAL A 354 -9.22 -25.33 -28.09
CA VAL A 354 -8.17 -25.81 -29.00
C VAL A 354 -7.10 -26.61 -28.24
N HIS A 355 -6.29 -27.39 -28.97
CA HIS A 355 -5.15 -28.12 -28.41
C HIS A 355 -3.91 -27.22 -28.18
N SER A 356 -4.03 -26.18 -27.36
CA SER A 356 -2.97 -25.16 -27.16
C SER A 356 -1.62 -25.74 -26.75
N ARG A 357 -1.60 -26.77 -25.91
CA ARG A 357 -0.36 -27.45 -25.51
C ARG A 357 0.37 -28.06 -26.71
N ARG A 358 -0.36 -28.82 -27.53
CA ARG A 358 0.18 -29.44 -28.75
C ARG A 358 0.73 -28.38 -29.70
N TYR A 359 0.01 -27.27 -29.88
CA TYR A 359 0.43 -26.19 -30.77
C TYR A 359 1.70 -25.48 -30.29
N ALA A 360 1.86 -25.28 -28.99
CA ALA A 360 3.08 -24.74 -28.42
C ALA A 360 4.26 -25.73 -28.51
N GLU A 361 4.01 -27.03 -28.35
CA GLU A 361 5.04 -28.07 -28.55
C GLU A 361 5.54 -28.13 -30.00
N ILE A 362 4.64 -28.00 -30.99
CA ILE A 362 5.00 -27.87 -32.40
C ILE A 362 5.81 -26.59 -32.64
N SER A 363 5.37 -25.46 -32.09
CA SER A 363 6.12 -24.19 -32.16
C SER A 363 7.55 -24.34 -31.63
N ALA A 364 7.70 -24.96 -30.46
CA ALA A 364 8.99 -25.21 -29.83
C ALA A 364 9.88 -26.12 -30.67
N LYS A 365 9.31 -27.19 -31.26
CA LYS A 365 10.02 -28.09 -32.18
C LYS A 365 10.58 -27.31 -33.37
N LEU A 366 9.75 -26.54 -34.06
CA LEU A 366 10.15 -25.74 -35.23
C LEU A 366 11.24 -24.71 -34.90
N LEU A 367 11.14 -24.04 -33.75
CA LEU A 367 12.15 -23.08 -33.30
C LEU A 367 13.48 -23.75 -32.93
N ARG A 368 13.44 -24.90 -32.25
CA ARG A 368 14.65 -25.68 -31.92
C ARG A 368 15.37 -26.19 -33.17
N GLU A 369 14.63 -26.73 -34.13
CA GLU A 369 15.17 -27.20 -35.41
C GLU A 369 15.84 -26.06 -36.20
N ALA A 370 15.42 -24.81 -35.97
CA ALA A 370 16.03 -23.61 -36.52
C ALA A 370 17.14 -22.98 -35.64
N ASN A 371 17.59 -23.65 -34.57
CA ASN A 371 18.57 -23.15 -33.59
C ASN A 371 18.15 -21.83 -32.90
N LYS A 372 16.85 -21.72 -32.58
CA LYS A 372 16.23 -20.56 -31.93
C LYS A 372 15.64 -20.91 -30.56
N GLU A 373 16.23 -21.86 -29.85
CA GLU A 373 15.78 -22.29 -28.51
C GLU A 373 15.78 -21.17 -27.46
N LYS A 374 16.61 -20.13 -27.66
CA LYS A 374 16.64 -18.94 -26.80
C LYS A 374 15.60 -17.88 -27.18
N ASN A 375 14.82 -18.10 -28.23
CA ASN A 375 13.83 -17.15 -28.72
C ASN A 375 12.42 -17.46 -28.23
N TYR A 376 12.21 -18.49 -27.40
CA TYR A 376 10.89 -18.74 -26.86
C TYR A 376 10.89 -19.15 -25.39
N LYS A 377 9.74 -18.92 -24.74
CA LYS A 377 9.39 -19.42 -23.42
C LYS A 377 7.99 -20.03 -23.48
N ILE A 378 7.81 -21.16 -22.81
CA ILE A 378 6.49 -21.79 -22.63
C ILE A 378 6.13 -21.74 -21.15
N CYS A 379 4.97 -21.18 -20.86
CA CYS A 379 4.35 -21.18 -19.54
C CYS A 379 3.05 -21.98 -19.64
N SER A 380 3.00 -23.12 -18.94
CA SER A 380 1.84 -24.02 -18.95
C SER A 380 1.23 -24.12 -17.56
N TYR A 381 -0.09 -24.00 -17.49
CA TYR A 381 -0.83 -23.90 -16.24
C TYR A 381 -1.92 -24.97 -16.15
N ASN A 382 -1.69 -25.94 -15.27
CA ASN A 382 -2.64 -27.02 -14.99
C ASN A 382 -3.96 -26.44 -14.44
N GLY A 383 -5.10 -26.92 -14.95
CA GLY A 383 -6.43 -26.48 -14.54
C GLY A 383 -6.81 -25.06 -14.99
N ALA A 384 -6.05 -24.43 -15.88
CA ALA A 384 -6.46 -23.21 -16.56
C ALA A 384 -7.10 -23.52 -17.93
N GLY A 385 -8.11 -22.73 -18.31
CA GLY A 385 -8.88 -22.93 -19.54
C GLY A 385 -8.46 -21.98 -20.67
N HIS A 386 -9.30 -21.89 -21.71
CA HIS A 386 -9.02 -21.13 -22.92
C HIS A 386 -8.95 -19.60 -22.70
N LEU A 387 -9.83 -19.05 -21.86
CA LEU A 387 -9.96 -17.60 -21.66
C LEU A 387 -9.08 -17.10 -20.50
N LEU A 388 -7.76 -17.15 -20.69
CA LEU A 388 -6.79 -16.55 -19.75
C LEU A 388 -6.76 -15.02 -19.91
N GLU A 389 -7.59 -14.37 -19.11
CA GLU A 389 -7.70 -12.91 -19.01
C GLU A 389 -6.68 -12.31 -18.02
N PRO A 390 -6.56 -10.97 -17.94
CA PRO A 390 -5.81 -10.33 -16.87
C PRO A 390 -6.29 -10.76 -15.46
N PRO A 391 -5.46 -10.61 -14.41
CA PRO A 391 -5.73 -11.17 -13.09
C PRO A 391 -7.09 -10.76 -12.50
N TYR A 392 -7.71 -11.70 -11.80
CA TYR A 392 -8.99 -11.57 -11.09
C TYR A 392 -10.20 -11.31 -11.98
N SER A 393 -10.06 -11.46 -13.30
CA SER A 393 -11.20 -11.61 -14.19
C SER A 393 -11.94 -12.91 -13.84
N PRO A 394 -13.27 -12.87 -13.62
CA PRO A 394 -14.02 -14.05 -13.23
C PRO A 394 -13.89 -15.19 -14.25
N LEU A 395 -13.83 -16.44 -13.77
CA LEU A 395 -13.76 -17.60 -14.65
C LEU A 395 -15.01 -17.66 -15.54
N CYS A 396 -14.82 -17.61 -16.85
CA CYS A 396 -15.85 -17.93 -17.82
C CYS A 396 -15.67 -19.37 -18.31
N PHE A 397 -16.27 -20.32 -17.58
CA PHE A 397 -16.22 -21.74 -17.97
C PHE A 397 -16.98 -21.99 -19.28
N SER A 398 -18.08 -21.28 -19.50
CA SER A 398 -18.91 -21.40 -20.70
C SER A 398 -19.58 -20.07 -21.04
N SER A 399 -19.80 -19.80 -22.33
CA SER A 399 -20.64 -18.68 -22.75
C SER A 399 -21.26 -18.92 -24.12
N TYR A 400 -22.34 -18.20 -24.41
CA TYR A 400 -22.92 -18.16 -25.76
C TYR A 400 -21.96 -17.45 -26.72
N HIS A 401 -21.58 -18.14 -27.80
CA HIS A 401 -20.64 -17.67 -28.80
C HIS A 401 -21.38 -17.19 -30.05
N LYS A 402 -21.47 -15.86 -30.21
CA LYS A 402 -22.24 -15.21 -31.28
C LYS A 402 -21.90 -15.68 -32.71
N VAL A 403 -20.63 -15.97 -33.00
CA VAL A 403 -20.22 -16.36 -34.37
C VAL A 403 -20.68 -17.77 -34.73
N TYR A 404 -20.76 -18.67 -33.74
CA TYR A 404 -21.18 -20.05 -33.97
C TYR A 404 -22.64 -20.30 -33.59
N ASP A 405 -23.30 -19.30 -32.97
CA ASP A 405 -24.68 -19.37 -32.49
C ASP A 405 -24.94 -20.54 -31.53
N ILE A 406 -23.96 -20.88 -30.70
CA ILE A 406 -23.96 -22.03 -29.77
C ILE A 406 -23.25 -21.68 -28.45
N VAL A 407 -23.49 -22.47 -27.41
CA VAL A 407 -22.74 -22.40 -26.15
C VAL A 407 -21.46 -23.22 -26.27
N LEU A 408 -20.32 -22.58 -25.99
CA LEU A 408 -19.02 -23.23 -25.95
C LEU A 408 -18.50 -23.37 -24.53
N LEU A 409 -17.83 -24.48 -24.27
CA LEU A 409 -17.02 -24.69 -23.07
C LEU A 409 -15.57 -24.22 -23.32
N TYR A 410 -15.01 -23.49 -22.36
CA TYR A 410 -13.63 -22.99 -22.38
C TYR A 410 -12.73 -23.73 -21.39
N GLY A 411 -13.32 -24.44 -20.44
CA GLY A 411 -12.61 -25.15 -19.38
C GLY A 411 -12.04 -24.23 -18.29
N GLY A 412 -11.34 -24.84 -17.34
CA GLY A 412 -10.69 -24.20 -16.20
C GLY A 412 -11.35 -24.51 -14.86
N GLU A 413 -10.52 -24.68 -13.84
CA GLU A 413 -10.88 -24.75 -12.43
C GLU A 413 -10.67 -23.38 -11.79
N ILE A 414 -11.70 -22.79 -11.18
CA ILE A 414 -11.69 -21.38 -10.73
C ILE A 414 -10.41 -20.94 -10.02
N LYS A 415 -9.95 -21.68 -9.00
CA LYS A 415 -8.76 -21.31 -8.22
C LYS A 415 -7.48 -21.40 -9.05
N LYS A 416 -7.26 -22.52 -9.73
CA LYS A 416 -6.07 -22.73 -10.58
C LYS A 416 -6.03 -21.78 -11.77
N HIS A 417 -7.19 -21.49 -12.35
CA HIS A 417 -7.34 -20.53 -13.43
C HIS A 417 -6.97 -19.11 -12.97
N THR A 418 -7.46 -18.67 -11.80
CA THR A 418 -7.07 -17.37 -11.24
C THR A 418 -5.57 -17.30 -10.95
N GLU A 419 -4.98 -18.34 -10.38
CA GLU A 419 -3.52 -18.41 -10.16
C GLU A 419 -2.74 -18.36 -11.49
N ALA A 420 -3.27 -18.97 -12.55
CA ALA A 420 -2.68 -18.91 -13.89
C ALA A 420 -2.76 -17.50 -14.49
N GLN A 421 -3.87 -16.78 -14.31
CA GLN A 421 -3.99 -15.37 -14.71
C GLN A 421 -2.94 -14.51 -13.98
N GLU A 422 -2.77 -14.68 -12.65
CA GLU A 422 -1.76 -13.97 -11.86
C GLU A 422 -0.34 -14.21 -12.42
N LYS A 423 0.04 -15.47 -12.55
CA LYS A 423 1.39 -15.86 -12.97
C LYS A 423 1.68 -15.46 -14.42
N SER A 424 0.72 -15.69 -15.32
CA SER A 424 0.89 -15.35 -16.74
C SER A 424 0.97 -13.85 -16.96
N TRP A 425 0.23 -13.04 -16.20
CA TRP A 425 0.31 -11.59 -16.28
C TRP A 425 1.71 -11.04 -15.96
N VAL A 426 2.36 -11.58 -14.93
CA VAL A 426 3.74 -11.23 -14.60
C VAL A 426 4.69 -11.54 -15.76
N GLU A 427 4.56 -12.73 -16.36
CA GLU A 427 5.38 -13.16 -17.50
C GLU A 427 5.16 -12.29 -18.75
N ILE A 428 3.92 -11.89 -19.02
CA ILE A 428 3.58 -10.97 -20.11
C ILE A 428 4.31 -9.64 -19.93
N LEU A 429 4.20 -9.04 -18.75
CA LEU A 429 4.82 -7.75 -18.45
C LEU A 429 6.35 -7.82 -18.55
N ASN A 430 6.96 -8.92 -18.09
CA ASN A 430 8.41 -9.13 -18.13
C ASN A 430 8.90 -9.24 -19.58
N VAL A 431 8.31 -10.12 -20.39
CA VAL A 431 8.74 -10.32 -21.79
C VAL A 431 8.60 -9.03 -22.61
N ILE A 432 7.57 -8.22 -22.38
CA ILE A 432 7.42 -6.92 -23.07
C ILE A 432 8.56 -5.97 -22.66
N LYS A 433 8.82 -5.81 -21.36
CA LYS A 433 9.82 -4.87 -20.85
C LYS A 433 11.24 -5.25 -21.24
N GLU A 434 11.59 -6.53 -21.10
CA GLU A 434 12.91 -7.08 -21.45
C GLU A 434 13.25 -6.83 -22.93
N ASN A 435 12.27 -6.95 -23.82
CA ASN A 435 12.51 -6.89 -25.26
C ASN A 435 12.33 -5.50 -25.87
N LEU A 436 11.53 -4.63 -25.26
CA LEU A 436 11.16 -3.35 -25.87
C LEU A 436 11.60 -2.13 -25.07
N ASP A 437 11.75 -2.24 -23.76
CA ASP A 437 12.09 -1.08 -22.95
C ASP A 437 13.59 -0.93 -22.76
N ASN A 438 14.40 -1.98 -22.82
CA ASN A 438 15.83 -1.91 -22.42
C ASN A 438 16.04 -1.32 -20.99
N ALA A 439 14.99 -0.91 -20.28
CA ALA A 439 15.02 -0.38 -18.95
C ALA A 439 15.19 -1.56 -17.99
N GLN A 440 16.13 -1.39 -17.08
CA GLN A 440 16.32 -2.27 -15.94
C GLN A 440 14.96 -2.41 -15.24
N SER A 441 14.51 -3.65 -15.19
CA SER A 441 13.22 -4.06 -14.67
C SER A 441 13.24 -3.91 -13.14
N LYS A 442 12.14 -4.29 -12.46
CA LYS A 442 11.99 -4.37 -10.99
C LYS A 442 12.93 -5.39 -10.29
N PHE A 443 14.03 -5.67 -10.95
CA PHE A 443 15.06 -6.64 -10.67
C PHE A 443 16.31 -5.82 -10.38
N ALA A 444 17.38 -6.50 -10.00
CA ALA A 444 18.65 -5.84 -9.97
C ALA A 444 18.93 -5.14 -11.32
N ASP A 445 19.68 -4.04 -11.28
CA ASP A 445 20.22 -3.36 -12.45
C ASP A 445 20.90 -4.38 -13.37
N ARG A 446 21.22 -4.01 -14.62
CA ARG A 446 21.79 -4.93 -15.62
C ARG A 446 23.08 -5.60 -15.15
N ASP A 447 23.76 -5.02 -14.16
CA ASP A 447 24.96 -5.54 -13.52
C ASP A 447 24.69 -6.38 -12.26
N GLY A 448 23.43 -6.58 -11.86
CA GLY A 448 23.06 -7.29 -10.64
C GLY A 448 22.94 -6.42 -9.39
N THR A 449 22.91 -5.09 -9.51
CA THR A 449 22.84 -4.17 -8.35
C THR A 449 21.42 -3.75 -7.95
N ILE A 450 21.10 -3.72 -6.66
CA ILE A 450 19.92 -3.00 -6.14
C ILE A 450 20.41 -1.85 -5.25
N ASP A 451 20.07 -0.61 -5.62
CA ASP A 451 20.38 0.60 -4.88
C ASP A 451 19.09 1.35 -4.49
N THR A 452 18.72 1.23 -3.22
CA THR A 452 17.50 1.84 -2.64
C THR A 452 17.42 3.36 -2.77
N SER A 453 18.52 4.06 -3.09
CA SER A 453 18.53 5.50 -3.32
C SER A 453 18.00 5.91 -4.70
N ARG A 454 17.91 4.96 -5.65
CA ARG A 454 17.48 5.20 -7.04
C ARG A 454 16.48 4.17 -7.58
N ASN A 455 16.55 2.92 -7.13
CA ASN A 455 15.62 1.88 -7.53
C ASN A 455 14.29 2.02 -6.77
N GLU A 456 13.19 1.91 -7.50
CA GLU A 456 11.85 2.11 -6.97
C GLU A 456 11.36 0.87 -6.18
N SER A 457 10.80 1.07 -4.99
CA SER A 457 9.98 0.04 -4.33
C SER A 457 8.58 0.02 -4.95
N TYR A 458 8.15 -1.15 -5.43
CA TYR A 458 6.84 -1.31 -6.07
C TYR A 458 5.71 -1.75 -5.13
N GLY A 459 6.03 -2.08 -3.88
CA GLY A 459 5.08 -2.64 -2.92
C GLY A 459 5.71 -2.92 -1.54
N GLY A 460 4.90 -3.44 -0.61
CA GLY A 460 5.31 -3.64 0.78
C GLY A 460 4.93 -2.45 1.66
N HIS A 461 5.69 -2.22 2.74
CA HIS A 461 5.39 -1.18 3.72
C HIS A 461 5.64 0.26 3.22
N TYR A 462 6.28 0.44 2.07
CA TYR A 462 6.41 1.71 1.36
C TYR A 462 6.51 1.49 -0.16
N LYS A 463 6.20 2.52 -0.95
CA LYS A 463 6.35 2.54 -2.41
C LYS A 463 7.19 3.74 -2.85
N GLY A 464 7.73 3.68 -4.06
CA GLY A 464 8.55 4.73 -4.62
C GLY A 464 10.03 4.60 -4.25
N VAL A 465 10.83 5.57 -4.68
CA VAL A 465 12.24 5.71 -4.26
C VAL A 465 12.27 6.30 -2.85
N PHE A 466 12.78 5.49 -1.90
CA PHE A 466 12.91 5.88 -0.49
C PHE A 466 14.04 5.07 0.17
N GLN A 467 15.24 5.66 0.22
CA GLN A 467 16.47 5.02 0.70
C GLN A 467 16.35 4.41 2.10
N MET A 468 15.66 5.11 3.01
CA MET A 468 15.49 4.67 4.40
C MET A 468 14.14 3.98 4.65
N GLY A 469 13.42 3.61 3.58
CA GLY A 469 12.07 3.09 3.65
C GLY A 469 11.93 1.77 4.41
N LEU A 470 12.91 0.87 4.31
CA LEU A 470 12.91 -0.39 5.07
C LEU A 470 12.94 -0.15 6.57
N LEU A 471 13.68 0.86 7.03
CA LEU A 471 13.79 1.22 8.45
C LEU A 471 12.58 2.01 8.92
N ALA A 472 12.18 3.04 8.16
CA ALA A 472 11.00 3.85 8.48
C ALA A 472 9.70 3.03 8.49
N GLY A 473 9.66 1.94 7.71
CA GLY A 473 8.49 1.06 7.54
C GLY A 473 8.49 -0.19 8.39
N LEU A 474 9.38 -0.32 9.37
CA LEU A 474 9.34 -1.43 10.32
C LEU A 474 7.99 -1.44 11.07
N LYS A 475 7.40 -2.63 11.18
CA LYS A 475 6.15 -2.91 11.89
C LYS A 475 6.32 -4.16 12.76
N PRO A 476 5.46 -4.39 13.76
CA PRO A 476 5.41 -5.68 14.46
C PRO A 476 5.26 -6.84 13.47
N ALA A 477 5.89 -7.98 13.77
CA ALA A 477 5.74 -9.19 12.97
C ALA A 477 4.28 -9.69 13.01
N PRO A 478 3.78 -10.45 12.01
CA PRO A 478 2.37 -10.84 11.93
C PRO A 478 1.82 -11.64 13.11
N ASP A 479 2.69 -12.38 13.80
CA ASP A 479 2.41 -13.20 14.99
C ASP A 479 2.51 -12.41 16.31
N GLU A 480 3.04 -11.19 16.25
CA GLU A 480 3.16 -10.30 17.40
C GLU A 480 1.90 -9.42 17.57
N PHE A 481 1.80 -8.80 18.74
CA PHE A 481 0.73 -7.84 19.00
C PHE A 481 0.88 -6.60 18.08
N GLN A 482 -0.07 -6.40 17.17
CA GLN A 482 0.03 -5.42 16.06
C GLN A 482 0.03 -3.95 16.51
N TYR A 483 -0.25 -3.66 17.78
CA TYR A 483 -0.27 -2.31 18.35
C TYR A 483 0.95 -2.02 19.23
N LEU A 484 2.03 -2.79 19.06
CA LEU A 484 3.32 -2.51 19.68
C LEU A 484 3.99 -1.29 19.03
N ARG A 485 4.61 -0.48 19.88
CA ARG A 485 5.45 0.65 19.47
C ARG A 485 6.91 0.30 19.68
N LEU A 486 7.75 0.45 18.66
CA LEU A 486 9.19 0.26 18.79
C LEU A 486 9.85 1.51 19.38
N PHE A 487 10.56 1.34 20.50
CA PHE A 487 11.45 2.36 21.06
C PHE A 487 12.59 1.67 21.84
N LYS A 488 13.77 2.31 21.88
CA LYS A 488 14.97 1.74 22.50
C LYS A 488 14.98 2.04 24.01
N ARG A 489 15.01 0.99 24.84
CA ARG A 489 15.19 1.13 26.31
C ARG A 489 16.65 1.11 26.74
N ASP A 490 17.45 0.23 26.15
CA ASP A 490 18.86 0.07 26.47
C ASP A 490 19.75 0.80 25.46
N VAL A 491 20.02 2.08 25.69
CA VAL A 491 20.74 2.91 24.71
C VAL A 491 22.23 2.58 24.55
N GLU A 492 22.81 1.80 25.47
CA GLU A 492 24.24 1.46 25.48
C GLU A 492 24.56 0.36 24.46
N ASN A 493 23.59 -0.53 24.19
CA ASN A 493 23.72 -1.58 23.20
C ASN A 493 23.03 -1.21 21.87
N PRO A 494 23.63 -1.52 20.71
CA PRO A 494 22.97 -1.28 19.42
C PRO A 494 21.73 -2.16 19.23
N ASN A 495 20.89 -1.81 18.25
CA ASN A 495 19.94 -2.77 17.67
C ASN A 495 20.61 -3.48 16.50
N GLU A 496 20.51 -4.80 16.46
CA GLU A 496 20.88 -5.56 15.27
C GLU A 496 19.72 -5.55 14.28
N ILE A 497 20.01 -5.13 13.04
CA ILE A 497 19.04 -5.12 11.96
C ILE A 497 19.51 -6.11 10.91
N GLU A 498 18.72 -7.14 10.67
CA GLU A 498 18.96 -8.11 9.62
C GLU A 498 18.29 -7.66 8.32
N PHE A 499 19.08 -7.43 7.30
CA PHE A 499 18.64 -7.21 5.93
C PHE A 499 18.67 -8.54 5.20
N ARG A 500 17.60 -8.89 4.49
CA ARG A 500 17.49 -10.12 3.70
C ARG A 500 17.06 -9.80 2.28
N VAL A 501 17.66 -10.48 1.31
CA VAL A 501 17.27 -10.41 -0.10
C VAL A 501 16.68 -11.75 -0.53
N TYR A 502 15.55 -11.73 -1.21
CA TYR A 502 14.86 -12.92 -1.73
C TYR A 502 14.90 -12.92 -3.26
N GLU A 503 14.89 -14.11 -3.86
CA GLU A 503 14.97 -14.30 -5.33
C GLU A 503 13.72 -13.78 -6.06
N ASN A 504 12.58 -13.72 -5.37
CA ASN A 504 11.29 -13.31 -5.93
C ASN A 504 10.55 -12.37 -4.96
N PHE A 505 9.43 -11.80 -5.42
CA PHE A 505 8.48 -11.14 -4.53
C PHE A 505 7.93 -12.16 -3.53
N VAL A 506 8.10 -11.86 -2.24
CA VAL A 506 7.62 -12.67 -1.12
C VAL A 506 6.50 -11.95 -0.38
N THR A 507 5.51 -12.69 0.09
CA THR A 507 4.49 -12.19 1.02
C THR A 507 5.06 -11.97 2.41
N VAL A 508 4.33 -11.28 3.29
CA VAL A 508 4.79 -11.02 4.66
C VAL A 508 4.97 -12.34 5.43
N GLU A 509 4.10 -13.31 5.21
CA GLU A 509 4.19 -14.65 5.80
C GLU A 509 5.38 -15.46 5.22
N GLU A 510 5.67 -15.29 3.93
CA GLU A 510 6.79 -15.96 3.25
C GLU A 510 8.15 -15.42 3.72
N ILE A 511 8.26 -14.17 4.16
CA ILE A 511 9.52 -13.57 4.69
C ILE A 511 10.09 -14.37 5.87
N PHE A 512 9.23 -14.99 6.68
CA PHE A 512 9.67 -15.74 7.86
C PHE A 512 9.91 -17.22 7.61
N THR A 513 9.51 -17.73 6.44
CA THR A 513 9.51 -19.17 6.13
C THR A 513 10.34 -19.52 4.89
N SER A 514 10.59 -18.57 4.00
CA SER A 514 11.32 -18.77 2.76
C SER A 514 12.83 -18.66 2.95
N SER A 515 13.58 -19.36 2.10
CA SER A 515 15.03 -19.16 1.98
C SER A 515 15.33 -17.81 1.35
N PHE A 516 16.29 -17.08 1.91
CA PHE A 516 16.85 -15.85 1.35
C PHE A 516 18.12 -16.14 0.54
N LEU A 517 18.42 -15.28 -0.43
CA LEU A 517 19.65 -15.32 -1.24
C LEU A 517 20.87 -14.88 -0.45
N VAL A 518 20.72 -13.80 0.30
CA VAL A 518 21.76 -13.23 1.16
C VAL A 518 21.10 -12.55 2.36
N ASN A 519 21.78 -12.59 3.51
CA ASN A 519 21.47 -11.74 4.63
C ASN A 519 22.72 -10.96 5.07
N GLU A 520 22.48 -9.80 5.66
CA GLU A 520 23.50 -8.95 6.26
C GLU A 520 22.96 -8.39 7.57
N ILE A 521 23.77 -8.41 8.62
CA ILE A 521 23.39 -7.89 9.94
C ILE A 521 24.14 -6.58 10.18
N HIS A 522 23.41 -5.52 10.50
CA HIS A 522 23.97 -4.22 10.76
C HIS A 522 23.57 -3.69 12.14
N SER A 523 24.57 -3.37 12.95
CA SER A 523 24.39 -2.78 14.28
C SER A 523 24.09 -1.28 14.19
N ARG A 524 22.94 -0.86 14.74
CA ARG A 524 22.53 0.55 14.83
C ARG A 524 22.60 1.06 16.26
N TYR A 525 23.55 1.96 16.48
CA TYR A 525 23.81 2.59 17.79
C TYR A 525 22.87 3.77 18.06
N PHE A 526 22.44 3.90 19.31
CA PHE A 526 21.65 5.04 19.81
C PHE A 526 22.49 6.04 20.62
N MET A 527 23.67 5.60 21.06
CA MET A 527 24.64 6.38 21.81
C MET A 527 26.01 6.22 21.17
N SER A 528 26.74 7.32 20.96
CA SER A 528 28.15 7.25 20.57
C SER A 528 28.96 6.58 21.69
N PRO A 529 29.96 5.72 21.38
CA PRO A 529 30.79 5.05 22.38
C PRO A 529 31.50 6.00 23.36
N GLU A 530 31.70 7.24 22.96
CA GLU A 530 32.43 8.25 23.74
C GLU A 530 31.52 9.05 24.70
N VAL A 531 30.19 8.85 24.64
CA VAL A 531 29.23 9.50 25.55
C VAL A 531 29.22 8.76 26.88
N GLU A 532 29.37 9.51 27.96
CA GLU A 532 29.26 8.99 29.31
C GLU A 532 27.80 9.02 29.79
N LYS A 533 27.28 7.89 30.25
CA LYS A 533 25.96 7.78 30.88
C LYS A 533 26.11 7.65 32.40
N ILE A 534 25.39 8.48 33.14
CA ILE A 534 25.38 8.51 34.61
C ILE A 534 23.93 8.33 35.09
N SER A 535 23.62 7.19 35.69
CA SER A 535 22.29 6.95 36.26
C SER A 535 22.07 7.66 37.60
N ILE A 536 20.91 8.27 37.77
CA ILE A 536 20.50 8.98 38.98
C ILE A 536 19.30 8.26 39.59
N LYS A 537 19.56 7.45 40.62
CA LYS A 537 18.54 6.64 41.34
C LYS A 537 18.45 6.90 42.85
N GLY A 538 19.46 7.56 43.45
CA GLY A 538 19.54 7.76 44.91
C GLY A 538 18.96 9.07 45.43
N ARG A 539 18.16 9.80 44.65
CA ARG A 539 17.59 11.11 45.03
C ARG A 539 16.06 11.07 45.01
N ARG A 540 15.35 12.20 45.04
CA ARG A 540 13.93 12.23 44.67
C ARG A 540 13.80 12.08 43.14
N VAL A 541 14.63 12.77 42.39
CA VAL A 541 14.72 12.70 40.92
C VAL A 541 15.18 11.32 40.44
N ARG A 542 14.48 10.77 39.44
CA ARG A 542 14.88 9.59 38.66
C ARG A 542 15.23 9.99 37.24
N ALA A 543 16.50 9.83 36.87
CA ALA A 543 16.98 10.29 35.57
C ALA A 543 18.24 9.53 35.13
N SER A 544 18.62 9.72 33.86
CA SER A 544 19.94 9.38 33.35
C SER A 544 20.55 10.61 32.68
N LEU A 545 21.76 10.97 33.12
CA LEU A 545 22.53 12.08 32.59
C LEU A 545 23.50 11.57 31.53
N PHE A 546 23.48 12.17 30.35
CA PHE A 546 24.37 11.85 29.24
C PHE A 546 25.30 13.03 28.98
N ILE A 547 26.61 12.75 29.03
CA ILE A 547 27.66 13.76 28.90
C ILE A 547 28.45 13.51 27.60
N PRO A 548 28.53 14.50 26.70
CA PRO A 548 29.33 14.39 25.48
C PRO A 548 30.82 14.18 25.77
N ALA A 549 31.50 13.56 24.80
CA ALA A 549 32.95 13.48 24.75
C ALA A 549 33.59 14.88 24.60
N GLY A 550 34.77 15.06 25.19
CA GLY A 550 35.53 16.32 25.15
C GLY A 550 35.53 17.11 26.47
N GLU A 551 36.17 18.28 26.46
CA GLU A 551 36.42 19.08 27.66
C GLU A 551 35.17 19.80 28.18
N GLY A 552 34.24 20.15 27.28
CA GLY A 552 33.09 21.01 27.60
C GLY A 552 33.51 22.47 27.87
N PRO A 553 32.65 23.28 28.53
CA PRO A 553 31.30 22.93 28.94
C PRO A 553 30.31 22.89 27.75
N PHE A 554 29.38 21.94 27.79
CA PHE A 554 28.36 21.71 26.77
C PHE A 554 27.03 22.37 27.16
N PRO A 555 26.21 22.81 26.18
CA PRO A 555 24.84 23.19 26.47
C PRO A 555 24.09 22.03 27.12
N GLY A 556 23.31 22.31 28.16
CA GLY A 556 22.54 21.32 28.90
C GLY A 556 21.05 21.37 28.57
N VAL A 557 20.40 20.23 28.38
CA VAL A 557 18.94 20.13 28.25
C VAL A 557 18.32 19.06 29.16
N VAL A 558 17.14 19.34 29.70
CA VAL A 558 16.27 18.33 30.35
C VAL A 558 15.32 17.77 29.30
N ASP A 559 15.23 16.45 29.20
CA ASP A 559 14.49 15.73 28.16
C ASP A 559 13.33 14.93 28.78
N MET A 560 12.10 15.19 28.29
CA MET A 560 10.87 14.62 28.85
C MET A 560 9.97 14.02 27.76
N PHE A 561 9.50 12.80 28.01
CA PHE A 561 8.52 12.13 27.16
C PHE A 561 7.08 12.37 27.62
N GLY A 562 6.10 11.88 26.85
CA GLY A 562 4.68 12.04 27.13
C GLY A 562 4.13 11.04 28.15
N SER A 563 2.85 10.71 28.02
CA SER A 563 2.06 9.84 28.92
C SER A 563 2.42 8.34 28.89
N ILE A 564 3.55 7.97 28.29
CA ILE A 564 4.00 6.57 28.24
C ILE A 564 4.59 6.08 29.57
N GLY A 565 5.06 7.00 30.41
CA GLY A 565 5.73 6.70 31.67
C GLY A 565 7.08 6.01 31.48
N GLY A 566 7.76 5.71 32.58
CA GLY A 566 9.08 5.09 32.53
C GLY A 566 10.22 6.10 32.31
N LEU A 567 11.43 5.57 32.17
CA LEU A 567 12.63 6.33 31.79
C LEU A 567 13.01 5.97 30.35
N LEU A 568 12.77 6.89 29.41
CA LEU A 568 13.16 6.75 28.00
C LEU A 568 14.41 7.59 27.73
N GLU A 569 15.46 6.92 27.27
CA GLU A 569 16.81 7.51 27.23
C GLU A 569 17.29 7.86 25.81
N TYR A 570 16.63 7.33 24.77
CA TYR A 570 17.17 7.31 23.41
C TYR A 570 17.34 8.70 22.78
N ARG A 571 16.44 9.65 23.05
CA ARG A 571 16.57 11.02 22.54
C ARG A 571 17.72 11.76 23.22
N SER A 572 17.83 11.65 24.54
CA SER A 572 18.96 12.19 25.31
C SER A 572 20.31 11.64 24.86
N ALA A 573 20.44 10.32 24.69
CA ALA A 573 21.68 9.70 24.23
C ALA A 573 22.12 10.24 22.84
N GLN A 574 21.17 10.44 21.93
CA GLN A 574 21.44 10.99 20.61
C GLN A 574 21.78 12.50 20.61
N LEU A 575 21.23 13.27 21.55
CA LEU A 575 21.61 14.67 21.78
C LEU A 575 23.05 14.77 22.31
N ALA A 576 23.41 13.93 23.28
CA ALA A 576 24.76 13.88 23.85
C ALA A 576 25.80 13.50 22.80
N SER A 577 25.45 12.58 21.90
CA SER A 577 26.28 12.20 20.75
C SER A 577 26.53 13.35 19.76
N ARG A 578 25.88 14.51 19.94
CA ARG A 578 26.00 15.72 19.10
C ARG A 578 26.48 16.95 19.88
N GLY A 579 27.09 16.73 21.05
CA GLY A 579 27.71 17.78 21.86
C GLY A 579 26.73 18.53 22.78
N ILE A 580 25.57 17.95 23.09
CA ILE A 580 24.57 18.55 23.99
C ILE A 580 24.41 17.65 25.22
N ALA A 581 24.83 18.10 26.40
CA ALA A 581 24.58 17.35 27.62
C ALA A 581 23.07 17.27 27.89
N SER A 582 22.57 16.07 28.20
CA SER A 582 21.13 15.83 28.28
C SER A 582 20.77 14.99 29.50
N LEU A 583 19.68 15.36 30.17
CA LEU A 583 19.12 14.64 31.31
C LEU A 583 17.79 14.02 30.90
N ALA A 584 17.78 12.72 30.60
CA ALA A 584 16.56 11.95 30.39
C ALA A 584 15.82 11.85 31.74
N LEU A 585 14.63 12.42 31.83
CA LEU A 585 13.88 12.55 33.08
C LEU A 585 12.63 11.67 33.07
N ALA A 586 12.55 10.74 34.02
CA ALA A 586 11.30 10.07 34.35
C ALA A 586 10.52 10.92 35.37
N PHE A 587 9.20 10.95 35.28
CA PHE A 587 8.35 11.69 36.22
C PHE A 587 7.14 10.90 36.73
N PHE A 588 6.87 9.71 36.17
CA PHE A 588 5.92 8.71 36.70
C PHE A 588 6.20 7.33 36.07
N GLY A 589 5.64 6.27 36.64
CA GLY A 589 5.70 4.91 36.10
C GLY A 589 7.12 4.32 36.03
N TYR A 590 8.01 4.75 36.93
CA TYR A 590 9.40 4.30 36.98
C TYR A 590 9.96 4.28 38.40
N ASP A 591 10.58 3.16 38.77
CA ASP A 591 11.17 2.94 40.10
C ASP A 591 10.14 3.22 41.22
N ASN A 592 10.42 4.15 42.13
CA ASN A 592 9.53 4.55 43.22
C ASN A 592 8.77 5.86 42.94
N LEU A 593 8.73 6.32 41.69
CA LEU A 593 7.85 7.42 41.28
C LEU A 593 6.38 6.96 41.27
N PRO A 594 5.41 7.90 41.33
CA PRO A 594 3.99 7.57 41.24
C PRO A 594 3.66 6.69 40.02
N GLU A 595 2.76 5.72 40.19
CA GLU A 595 2.36 4.82 39.09
C GLU A 595 1.47 5.51 38.05
N SER A 596 0.71 6.52 38.49
CA SER A 596 -0.26 7.29 37.70
C SER A 596 0.10 8.78 37.66
N MET A 597 -0.49 9.49 36.69
CA MET A 597 -0.32 10.94 36.54
C MET A 597 -1.41 11.67 37.35
N GLU A 598 -1.25 11.76 38.67
CA GLU A 598 -2.23 12.46 39.52
C GLU A 598 -1.98 13.97 39.55
N GLU A 599 -0.75 14.38 39.88
CA GLU A 599 -0.32 15.77 39.97
C GLU A 599 1.19 15.87 39.75
N PHE A 600 1.63 16.95 39.11
CA PHE A 600 3.06 17.19 38.87
C PHE A 600 3.57 18.39 39.68
N ASP A 601 4.47 18.12 40.63
CA ASP A 601 5.15 19.11 41.46
C ASP A 601 6.36 19.70 40.73
N LEU A 602 6.33 21.01 40.42
CA LEU A 602 7.42 21.70 39.72
C LEU A 602 8.76 21.71 40.48
N GLU A 603 8.77 21.52 41.80
CA GLU A 603 10.02 21.39 42.57
C GLU A 603 10.82 20.14 42.17
N TYR A 604 10.15 19.06 41.75
CA TYR A 604 10.80 17.87 41.19
C TYR A 604 11.62 18.21 39.94
N PHE A 605 11.04 19.02 39.05
CA PHE A 605 11.68 19.45 37.80
C PHE A 605 12.77 20.49 38.06
N LYS A 606 12.61 21.32 39.09
CA LYS A 606 13.64 22.24 39.57
C LYS A 606 14.86 21.50 40.10
N GLU A 607 14.67 20.43 40.88
CA GLU A 607 15.76 19.56 41.33
C GLU A 607 16.49 18.91 40.14
N ALA A 608 15.76 18.46 39.12
CA ALA A 608 16.35 17.91 37.90
C ALA A 608 17.24 18.93 37.15
N VAL A 609 16.78 20.19 37.02
CA VAL A 609 17.59 21.29 36.47
C VAL A 609 18.85 21.53 37.29
N ASN A 610 18.73 21.53 38.62
CA ASN A 610 19.87 21.72 39.51
C ASN A 610 20.90 20.57 39.40
N ILE A 611 20.44 19.32 39.24
CA ILE A 611 21.31 18.17 39.00
C ILE A 611 22.09 18.35 37.71
N LEU A 612 21.42 18.71 36.62
CA LEU A 612 22.06 18.96 35.33
C LEU A 612 23.11 20.07 35.44
N LEU A 613 22.76 21.21 36.05
CA LEU A 613 23.68 22.34 36.25
C LEU A 613 24.83 22.04 37.22
N SER A 614 24.69 21.06 38.13
CA SER A 614 25.75 20.71 39.07
C SER A 614 26.96 20.08 38.38
N HIS A 615 26.76 19.47 37.20
CA HIS A 615 27.83 18.78 36.48
C HIS A 615 28.84 19.77 35.86
N LYS A 616 30.14 19.55 36.09
CA LYS A 616 31.21 20.48 35.69
C LYS A 616 31.31 20.72 34.18
N LYS A 617 30.90 19.73 33.37
CA LYS A 617 30.89 19.82 31.90
C LYS A 617 29.61 20.42 31.32
N VAL A 618 28.68 20.89 32.14
CA VAL A 618 27.46 21.57 31.69
C VAL A 618 27.65 23.08 31.77
N LYS A 619 27.30 23.79 30.70
CA LYS A 619 27.44 25.23 30.60
C LYS A 619 26.41 25.92 31.49
N LYS A 620 26.90 26.75 32.40
CA LYS A 620 26.12 27.52 33.36
C LYS A 620 25.84 28.93 32.84
N PRO A 621 24.82 29.63 33.38
CA PRO A 621 23.87 29.19 34.40
C PRO A 621 22.54 28.63 33.84
N TYR A 622 22.44 28.46 32.53
CA TYR A 622 21.17 28.20 31.86
C TYR A 622 21.10 26.83 31.19
N VAL A 623 19.91 26.26 31.16
CA VAL A 623 19.60 25.00 30.46
C VAL A 623 18.43 25.19 29.49
N GLY A 624 18.24 24.22 28.62
CA GLY A 624 17.02 24.04 27.85
C GLY A 624 16.11 22.95 28.41
N ALA A 625 14.88 22.91 27.95
CA ALA A 625 13.94 21.83 28.17
C ALA A 625 13.36 21.37 26.82
N ILE A 626 13.35 20.07 26.58
CA ILE A 626 12.75 19.45 25.39
C ILE A 626 11.68 18.44 25.83
N GLY A 627 10.51 18.53 25.21
CA GLY A 627 9.36 17.72 25.56
C GLY A 627 8.60 17.22 24.33
N VAL A 628 7.97 16.05 24.43
CA VAL A 628 6.96 15.58 23.47
C VAL A 628 5.62 15.34 24.16
N SER A 629 4.51 15.73 23.52
CA SER A 629 3.17 15.56 24.08
C SER A 629 3.06 16.21 25.48
N LYS A 630 2.61 15.48 26.50
CA LYS A 630 2.60 15.95 27.91
C LYS A 630 3.96 16.50 28.40
N GLY A 631 5.08 15.95 27.90
CA GLY A 631 6.41 16.45 28.22
C GLY A 631 6.67 17.87 27.68
N ALA A 632 6.03 18.26 26.58
CA ALA A 632 6.12 19.63 26.05
C ALA A 632 5.33 20.63 26.92
N ASP A 633 4.16 20.24 27.44
CA ASP A 633 3.42 21.05 28.43
C ASP A 633 4.30 21.30 29.68
N LEU A 634 4.97 20.26 30.16
CA LEU A 634 5.92 20.36 31.29
C LEU A 634 7.09 21.28 30.96
N ALA A 635 7.66 21.21 29.76
CA ALA A 635 8.74 22.10 29.32
C ALA A 635 8.31 23.58 29.30
N CYS A 636 7.08 23.86 28.86
CA CYS A 636 6.48 25.19 28.92
C CYS A 636 6.30 25.68 30.37
N ALA A 637 5.81 24.82 31.27
CA ALA A 637 5.68 25.15 32.69
C ALA A 637 7.05 25.41 33.34
N MET A 638 8.03 24.54 33.09
CA MET A 638 9.40 24.72 33.57
C MET A 638 9.99 26.06 33.13
N ALA A 639 9.83 26.46 31.87
CA ALA A 639 10.33 27.75 31.40
C ALA A 639 9.66 28.95 32.06
N THR A 640 8.43 28.79 32.53
CA THR A 640 7.66 29.84 33.17
C THR A 640 8.08 30.03 34.63
N PHE A 641 8.33 28.94 35.34
CA PHE A 641 8.51 28.94 36.80
C PHE A 641 9.94 28.62 37.26
N ILE A 642 10.82 28.14 36.37
CA ILE A 642 12.22 27.83 36.67
C ILE A 642 13.14 28.80 35.90
N PRO A 643 13.73 29.82 36.57
CA PRO A 643 14.47 30.90 35.90
C PRO A 643 15.66 30.48 35.03
N GLU A 644 16.27 29.32 35.32
CA GLU A 644 17.42 28.77 34.63
C GLU A 644 17.06 28.15 33.27
N VAL A 645 15.78 27.87 33.01
CA VAL A 645 15.32 27.36 31.72
C VAL A 645 15.17 28.55 30.76
N LYS A 646 16.02 28.60 29.71
CA LYS A 646 16.07 29.70 28.72
C LYS A 646 15.72 29.29 27.29
N CYS A 647 15.51 28.00 27.07
CA CYS A 647 15.25 27.44 25.76
C CYS A 647 14.22 26.31 25.91
N VAL A 648 13.12 26.35 25.15
CA VAL A 648 12.07 25.33 25.15
C VAL A 648 11.89 24.78 23.75
N ILE A 649 11.84 23.46 23.65
CA ILE A 649 11.45 22.73 22.45
C ILE A 649 10.21 21.90 22.79
N GLY A 650 9.06 22.29 22.26
CA GLY A 650 7.80 21.55 22.40
C GLY A 650 7.47 20.79 21.11
N ILE A 651 7.45 19.46 21.18
CA ILE A 651 7.06 18.59 20.06
C ILE A 651 5.62 18.11 20.28
N ASN A 652 4.70 18.53 19.42
CA ASN A 652 3.30 18.14 19.47
C ASN A 652 2.70 18.19 20.89
N GLY A 653 2.87 19.32 21.57
CA GLY A 653 2.27 19.60 22.87
C GLY A 653 1.56 20.95 22.87
N GLY A 654 1.09 21.37 24.04
CA GLY A 654 0.32 22.59 24.18
C GLY A 654 0.82 23.53 25.28
N ILE A 655 -0.05 24.50 25.56
CA ILE A 655 0.08 25.48 26.65
C ILE A 655 -0.89 25.22 27.78
N SER A 656 -1.58 24.08 27.77
CA SER A 656 -2.46 23.68 28.85
C SER A 656 -2.11 22.26 29.27
N PRO A 657 -2.11 21.93 30.57
CA PRO A 657 -1.83 20.59 31.01
C PRO A 657 -2.87 19.63 30.42
N MET A 658 -2.46 18.67 29.60
CA MET A 658 -3.36 17.61 29.17
C MET A 658 -3.52 16.57 30.28
N VAL A 659 -4.75 16.12 30.58
CA VAL A 659 -5.08 15.03 31.54
C VAL A 659 -4.93 15.37 33.03
N SER A 660 -3.76 15.85 33.46
CA SER A 660 -3.43 15.99 34.90
C SER A 660 -2.93 17.40 35.25
N PRO A 661 -3.29 17.93 36.44
CA PRO A 661 -2.91 19.25 36.91
C PRO A 661 -1.41 19.40 37.18
N PHE A 662 -0.95 20.66 37.17
CA PHE A 662 0.41 21.05 37.57
C PHE A 662 0.39 21.85 38.88
N SER A 663 1.10 21.35 39.90
CA SER A 663 1.37 22.07 41.15
C SER A 663 2.58 22.96 40.96
N VAL A 664 2.37 24.28 40.95
CA VAL A 664 3.45 25.26 40.87
C VAL A 664 3.94 25.61 42.27
N THR A 665 3.00 25.84 43.18
CA THR A 665 3.22 25.95 44.63
C THR A 665 2.03 25.28 45.32
N ASN A 666 2.11 25.06 46.64
CA ASN A 666 0.99 24.48 47.41
C ASN A 666 -0.35 25.21 47.21
N ASP A 667 -0.33 26.49 46.82
CA ASP A 667 -1.51 27.34 46.64
C ASP A 667 -1.81 27.70 45.17
N TYR A 668 -0.99 27.25 44.21
CA TYR A 668 -1.17 27.56 42.80
C TYR A 668 -1.10 26.30 41.93
N ILE A 669 -2.27 25.83 41.52
CA ILE A 669 -2.46 24.63 40.71
C ILE A 669 -3.07 25.04 39.36
N ILE A 670 -2.43 24.65 38.26
CA ILE A 670 -2.97 24.82 36.90
C ILE A 670 -3.78 23.56 36.57
N GLN A 671 -5.08 23.74 36.33
CA GLN A 671 -6.00 22.64 36.06
C GLN A 671 -5.82 22.10 34.63
N PRO A 672 -6.11 20.81 34.39
CA PRO A 672 -6.01 20.24 33.06
C PRO A 672 -7.12 20.77 32.13
N LEU A 673 -6.81 20.85 30.84
CA LEU A 673 -7.77 21.29 29.82
C LEU A 673 -8.92 20.25 29.69
N PRO A 674 -10.19 20.66 29.75
CA PRO A 674 -11.32 19.74 29.63
C PRO A 674 -11.38 19.02 28.28
N ILE A 675 -11.96 17.81 28.31
CA ILE A 675 -12.21 16.99 27.13
C ILE A 675 -13.70 16.74 26.92
N VAL A 676 -14.15 16.88 25.68
CA VAL A 676 -15.51 16.63 25.21
C VAL A 676 -15.55 15.23 24.61
N LEU A 677 -15.85 14.24 25.45
CA LEU A 677 -15.80 12.80 25.09
C LEU A 677 -16.61 12.41 23.85
N LYS A 678 -17.75 13.06 23.61
CA LYS A 678 -18.59 12.78 22.43
C LYS A 678 -17.90 13.09 21.09
N ASN A 679 -16.83 13.89 21.10
CA ASN A 679 -16.06 14.26 19.92
C ASN A 679 -14.89 13.32 19.66
N VAL A 680 -14.63 12.34 20.54
CA VAL A 680 -13.58 11.34 20.31
C VAL A 680 -14.00 10.47 19.13
N LYS A 681 -13.17 10.47 18.08
CA LYS A 681 -13.42 9.65 16.88
C LYS A 681 -12.79 8.28 17.03
N VAL A 682 -13.40 7.28 16.41
CA VAL A 682 -12.87 5.92 16.35
C VAL A 682 -12.53 5.59 14.91
N LEU A 683 -11.26 5.28 14.64
CA LEU A 683 -10.76 4.86 13.35
C LEU A 683 -10.75 3.33 13.27
N GLN A 684 -11.35 2.79 12.21
CA GLN A 684 -11.43 1.34 11.95
C GLN A 684 -12.00 0.53 13.13
N ASN A 685 -12.91 1.11 13.93
CA ASN A 685 -13.49 0.52 15.14
C ASN A 685 -12.46 0.06 16.20
N ILE A 686 -11.21 0.53 16.13
CA ILE A 686 -10.13 0.10 17.02
C ILE A 686 -9.44 1.29 17.67
N GLY A 687 -8.95 2.24 16.86
CA GLY A 687 -8.09 3.31 17.34
C GLY A 687 -8.85 4.59 17.69
N PHE A 688 -8.49 5.25 18.79
CA PHE A 688 -9.08 6.51 19.23
C PHE A 688 -8.28 7.72 18.73
N CYS A 689 -9.00 8.71 18.19
CA CYS A 689 -8.47 10.02 17.82
C CYS A 689 -9.06 11.09 18.74
N PHE A 690 -8.18 11.85 19.41
CA PHE A 690 -8.55 12.84 20.43
C PHE A 690 -8.35 14.29 19.96
N ASN A 691 -7.79 14.50 18.77
CA ASN A 691 -7.42 15.82 18.26
C ASN A 691 -8.58 16.83 18.16
N GLU A 692 -9.83 16.37 18.06
CA GLU A 692 -11.05 17.20 18.05
C GLU A 692 -11.83 17.19 19.37
N SER A 693 -11.27 16.56 20.41
CA SER A 693 -11.96 16.34 21.69
C SER A 693 -11.61 17.37 22.75
N TYR A 694 -10.48 18.06 22.65
CA TYR A 694 -10.12 19.11 23.60
C TYR A 694 -10.92 20.39 23.32
N VAL A 695 -11.34 21.05 24.39
CA VAL A 695 -11.96 22.38 24.29
C VAL A 695 -10.93 23.43 23.87
N GLU A 696 -11.40 24.58 23.38
CA GLU A 696 -10.53 25.72 23.07
C GLU A 696 -9.96 26.28 24.39
N PRO A 697 -8.62 26.40 24.53
CA PRO A 697 -8.02 26.86 25.79
C PRO A 697 -8.35 28.32 26.11
N GLU A 698 -8.68 29.15 25.11
CA GLU A 698 -9.14 30.53 25.31
C GLU A 698 -10.42 30.64 26.15
N ASP A 699 -11.30 29.64 26.09
CA ASP A 699 -12.52 29.56 26.89
C ASP A 699 -12.26 29.14 28.34
N TRP A 700 -11.06 28.62 28.63
CA TRP A 700 -10.65 28.07 29.93
C TRP A 700 -9.28 28.66 30.35
N PRO A 701 -9.18 29.98 30.53
CA PRO A 701 -7.91 30.68 30.73
C PRO A 701 -7.12 30.23 31.97
N GLU A 702 -7.79 29.68 32.98
CA GLU A 702 -7.18 29.10 34.18
C GLU A 702 -6.38 27.82 33.92
N THR A 703 -6.58 27.19 32.76
CA THR A 703 -5.82 26.01 32.31
C THR A 703 -4.55 26.40 31.56
N ILE A 704 -4.42 27.67 31.17
CA ILE A 704 -3.29 28.14 30.36
C ILE A 704 -2.06 28.33 31.24
N ILE A 705 -0.98 27.64 30.89
CA ILE A 705 0.37 27.87 31.41
C ILE A 705 0.78 29.29 31.00
N PRO A 706 1.16 30.17 31.95
CA PRO A 706 1.41 31.58 31.65
C PRO A 706 2.80 31.79 31.04
N ILE A 707 3.07 31.15 29.89
CA ILE A 707 4.35 31.16 29.17
C ILE A 707 4.82 32.57 28.81
N TYR A 708 3.90 33.53 28.73
CA TYR A 708 4.18 34.94 28.52
C TYR A 708 4.95 35.61 29.69
N ARG A 709 5.02 34.96 30.86
CA ARG A 709 5.88 35.38 31.98
C ARG A 709 7.31 34.85 31.86
N SER A 710 7.57 33.94 30.91
CA SER A 710 8.88 33.35 30.70
C SER A 710 9.82 34.29 29.95
N ASN A 711 11.11 34.22 30.29
CA ASN A 711 12.21 34.82 29.53
C ASN A 711 12.91 33.80 28.60
N ALA A 712 12.32 32.62 28.39
CA ALA A 712 12.85 31.60 27.49
C ALA A 712 12.51 31.89 26.03
N LYS A 713 13.26 31.29 25.10
CA LYS A 713 12.90 31.21 23.69
C LYS A 713 12.22 29.89 23.38
N PHE A 714 11.27 29.90 22.45
CA PHE A 714 10.39 28.75 22.18
C PHE A 714 10.50 28.28 20.73
N LEU A 715 10.67 26.97 20.55
CA LEU A 715 10.55 26.25 19.29
C LEU A 715 9.41 25.23 19.41
N PHE A 716 8.41 25.34 18.55
CA PHE A 716 7.32 24.39 18.45
C PHE A 716 7.49 23.55 17.18
N ILE A 717 7.56 22.22 17.34
CA ILE A 717 7.59 21.24 16.26
C ILE A 717 6.20 20.60 16.19
N VAL A 718 5.56 20.69 15.02
CA VAL A 718 4.16 20.30 14.81
C VAL A 718 4.03 19.31 13.66
N GLY A 719 3.35 18.20 13.90
CA GLY A 719 2.81 17.33 12.86
C GLY A 719 1.38 17.74 12.50
N GLU A 720 1.11 18.01 11.22
CA GLU A 720 -0.22 18.47 10.79
C GLU A 720 -1.25 17.33 10.70
N ASP A 721 -0.80 16.07 10.67
CA ASP A 721 -1.66 14.88 10.72
C ASP A 721 -1.75 14.28 12.14
N ASP A 722 -1.46 15.06 13.17
CA ASP A 722 -1.61 14.66 14.57
C ASP A 722 -3.07 14.28 14.90
N LYS A 723 -3.28 13.01 15.27
CA LYS A 723 -4.58 12.47 15.69
C LYS A 723 -4.79 12.42 17.20
N SER A 724 -3.78 12.79 17.98
CA SER A 724 -3.86 12.84 19.44
C SER A 724 -4.30 14.21 19.92
N ILE A 725 -3.67 15.29 19.44
CA ILE A 725 -4.05 16.67 19.81
C ILE A 725 -4.01 17.57 18.57
N ASN A 726 -4.73 18.69 18.59
CA ASN A 726 -4.60 19.70 17.53
C ASN A 726 -3.32 20.53 17.74
N SER A 727 -2.15 19.90 17.56
CA SER A 727 -0.83 20.48 17.86
C SER A 727 -0.57 21.81 17.14
N LYS A 728 -1.06 21.96 15.91
CA LYS A 728 -0.92 23.20 15.12
C LYS A 728 -1.64 24.37 15.79
N TYR A 729 -2.89 24.15 16.15
CA TYR A 729 -3.70 25.16 16.84
C TYR A 729 -3.07 25.57 18.18
N PHE A 730 -2.64 24.62 19.00
CA PHE A 730 -1.97 24.93 20.27
C PHE A 730 -0.67 25.71 20.06
N ALA A 731 0.17 25.34 19.08
CA ALA A 731 1.39 26.08 18.77
C ALA A 731 1.11 27.52 18.28
N GLU A 732 0.05 27.71 17.49
CA GLU A 732 -0.36 29.03 16.99
C GLU A 732 -0.84 29.95 18.12
N ILE A 733 -1.64 29.43 19.06
CA ILE A 733 -2.07 30.18 20.25
C ILE A 733 -0.87 30.50 21.14
N SER A 734 0.01 29.53 21.36
CA SER A 734 1.25 29.74 22.14
C SER A 734 2.04 30.92 21.58
N ALA A 735 2.25 30.92 20.27
CA ALA A 735 2.97 31.99 19.60
C ALA A 735 2.21 33.32 19.61
N LYS A 736 0.87 33.31 19.58
CA LYS A 736 0.05 34.51 19.74
C LYS A 736 0.26 35.14 21.12
N LEU A 737 0.12 34.37 22.19
CA LEU A 737 0.30 34.85 23.57
C LEU A 737 1.69 35.42 23.81
N LEU A 738 2.74 34.74 23.32
CA LEU A 738 4.12 35.23 23.43
C LEU A 738 4.35 36.54 22.65
N ARG A 739 3.75 36.68 21.46
CA ARG A 739 3.84 37.91 20.65
C ARG A 739 3.14 39.09 21.31
N GLU A 740 1.96 38.87 21.89
CA GLU A 740 1.17 39.91 22.57
C GLU A 740 1.92 40.44 23.79
N ALA A 741 2.42 39.55 24.64
CA ALA A 741 3.20 39.94 25.83
C ALA A 741 4.51 40.68 25.50
N GLY A 742 5.14 40.34 24.37
CA GLY A 742 6.33 41.04 23.88
C GLY A 742 6.05 42.49 23.44
N LYS A 743 4.83 42.80 22.97
CA LYS A 743 4.43 44.17 22.60
C LYS A 743 4.18 45.06 23.81
N GLU A 744 3.65 44.50 24.91
CA GLU A 744 3.28 45.27 26.10
C GLU A 744 4.48 45.62 27.00
N ASN A 745 5.50 44.75 27.07
CA ASN A 745 6.57 44.88 28.08
C ASN A 745 7.86 45.55 27.59
N ASN A 746 7.95 46.04 26.35
CA ASN A 746 9.14 46.71 25.78
C ASN A 746 10.46 45.88 25.86
N TYR A 747 10.38 44.58 26.14
CA TYR A 747 11.51 43.64 26.12
C TYR A 747 11.74 43.10 24.70
N LYS A 748 13.01 42.77 24.38
CA LYS A 748 13.42 42.04 23.17
C LYS A 748 12.43 40.91 22.87
N ALA A 749 11.86 40.91 21.67
CA ALA A 749 10.89 39.92 21.19
C ALA A 749 11.28 38.48 21.62
N ILE A 750 10.38 37.79 22.33
CA ILE A 750 10.52 36.36 22.60
C ILE A 750 10.53 35.65 21.25
N ILE A 751 11.71 35.18 20.82
CA ILE A 751 11.83 34.47 19.54
C ILE A 751 11.01 33.18 19.68
N THR A 752 9.96 33.12 18.88
CA THR A 752 9.09 31.94 18.76
C THR A 752 9.20 31.44 17.34
N ARG A 753 9.60 30.17 17.16
CA ARG A 753 9.62 29.50 15.86
C ARG A 753 8.61 28.36 15.88
N ILE A 754 7.80 28.26 14.82
CA ILE A 754 6.93 27.11 14.58
C ILE A 754 7.42 26.40 13.32
N CYS A 755 7.70 25.11 13.44
CA CYS A 755 8.01 24.24 12.31
C CYS A 755 6.87 23.24 12.18
N SER A 756 6.03 23.44 11.16
CA SER A 756 4.88 22.60 10.85
C SER A 756 5.21 21.66 9.69
N TYR A 757 4.88 20.39 9.85
CA TYR A 757 5.19 19.36 8.86
C TYR A 757 3.92 18.65 8.40
N GLU A 758 3.56 18.89 7.13
CA GLU A 758 2.42 18.25 6.47
C GLU A 758 2.59 16.72 6.47
N GLY A 759 1.54 15.99 6.84
CA GLY A 759 1.55 14.52 6.84
C GLY A 759 2.40 13.87 7.93
N ALA A 760 2.97 14.64 8.87
CA ALA A 760 3.58 14.09 10.08
C ALA A 760 2.54 13.95 11.19
N GLY A 761 2.66 12.90 12.00
CA GLY A 761 1.73 12.57 13.09
C GLY A 761 2.21 13.09 14.45
N HIS A 762 1.59 12.60 15.53
CA HIS A 762 1.89 13.00 16.91
C HIS A 762 3.31 12.63 17.38
N LEU A 763 3.79 11.46 17.00
CA LEU A 763 5.05 10.90 17.52
C LEU A 763 6.25 11.26 16.64
N ILE A 764 6.62 12.55 16.58
CA ILE A 764 7.83 13.00 15.88
C ILE A 764 9.05 12.68 16.75
N GLU A 765 9.60 11.49 16.52
CA GLU A 765 10.78 10.95 17.18
C GLU A 765 12.08 11.32 16.44
N PRO A 766 13.27 10.99 16.97
CA PRO A 766 14.51 11.23 16.23
C PRO A 766 14.55 10.48 14.87
N PRO A 767 15.39 10.94 13.92
CA PRO A 767 15.35 10.50 12.53
C PRO A 767 15.42 8.99 12.34
N TYR A 768 14.60 8.50 11.41
CA TYR A 768 14.47 7.08 11.02
C TYR A 768 13.93 6.16 12.11
N SER A 769 13.29 6.74 13.14
CA SER A 769 12.43 5.95 14.02
C SER A 769 11.20 5.49 13.22
N PRO A 770 10.82 4.20 13.25
CA PRO A 770 9.71 3.71 12.43
C PRO A 770 8.40 4.46 12.72
N LEU A 771 7.60 4.69 11.68
CA LEU A 771 6.29 5.30 11.86
C LEU A 771 5.40 4.40 12.71
N CYS A 772 5.01 4.90 13.88
CA CYS A 772 3.99 4.28 14.72
C CYS A 772 2.65 4.98 14.48
N PHE A 773 1.88 4.54 13.47
CA PHE A 773 0.59 5.17 13.13
C PHE A 773 -0.43 5.04 14.27
N TRP A 774 -0.41 3.90 14.97
CA TRP A 774 -1.22 3.64 16.16
C TRP A 774 -0.41 2.80 17.15
N SER A 775 -0.79 2.82 18.44
CA SER A 775 -0.27 1.86 19.41
C SER A 775 -1.21 1.71 20.60
N TYR A 776 -1.07 0.61 21.33
CA TYR A 776 -1.75 0.41 22.59
C TYR A 776 -1.19 1.33 23.67
N HIS A 777 -2.10 1.95 24.42
CA HIS A 777 -1.78 2.85 25.52
C HIS A 777 -2.16 2.21 26.86
N LYS A 778 -1.16 1.75 27.61
CA LYS A 778 -1.35 0.99 28.86
C LYS A 778 -2.25 1.70 29.88
N THR A 779 -2.07 3.01 30.08
CA THR A 779 -2.84 3.78 31.08
C THR A 779 -4.34 3.86 30.77
N TYR A 780 -4.71 3.82 29.48
CA TYR A 780 -6.10 3.95 29.02
C TYR A 780 -6.66 2.63 28.50
N ASP A 781 -5.89 1.55 28.58
CA ASP A 781 -6.26 0.21 28.09
C ASP A 781 -6.93 0.24 26.70
N SER A 782 -6.35 1.00 25.77
CA SER A 782 -6.93 1.22 24.44
C SER A 782 -5.89 1.61 23.39
N VAL A 783 -6.25 1.47 22.11
CA VAL A 783 -5.37 1.80 20.98
C VAL A 783 -5.53 3.27 20.61
N PHE A 784 -4.44 4.02 20.60
CA PHE A 784 -4.42 5.42 20.21
C PHE A 784 -3.96 5.54 18.76
N VAL A 785 -4.60 6.42 17.99
CA VAL A 785 -4.14 6.80 16.66
C VAL A 785 -3.25 8.03 16.82
N TRP A 786 -2.05 7.94 16.29
CA TRP A 786 -1.06 9.03 16.32
C TRP A 786 -1.02 9.79 14.99
N GLY A 787 -1.41 9.14 13.90
CA GLY A 787 -1.38 9.70 12.55
C GLY A 787 -0.01 9.65 11.88
N GLY A 788 0.06 10.21 10.68
CA GLY A 788 1.26 10.34 9.88
C GLY A 788 1.31 9.44 8.64
N GLU A 789 1.97 9.93 7.60
CA GLU A 789 2.33 9.22 6.38
C GLU A 789 3.82 8.89 6.40
N ILE A 790 4.20 7.63 6.14
CA ILE A 790 5.56 7.13 6.38
C ILE A 790 6.69 8.02 5.84
N LYS A 791 6.60 8.46 4.57
CA LYS A 791 7.64 9.26 3.92
C LYS A 791 7.67 10.68 4.49
N LYS A 792 6.53 11.36 4.50
CA LYS A 792 6.41 12.74 5.03
C LYS A 792 6.78 12.81 6.52
N HIS A 793 6.36 11.83 7.31
CA HIS A 793 6.69 11.72 8.72
C HIS A 793 8.20 11.52 8.92
N THR A 794 8.85 10.67 8.13
CA THR A 794 10.31 10.49 8.21
C THR A 794 11.05 11.78 7.86
N GLU A 795 10.64 12.48 6.81
CA GLU A 795 11.20 13.79 6.45
C GLU A 795 11.01 14.83 7.58
N ALA A 796 9.87 14.79 8.27
CA ALA A 796 9.62 15.64 9.42
C ALA A 796 10.58 15.33 10.59
N GLN A 797 10.85 14.05 10.88
CA GLN A 797 11.84 13.66 11.88
C GLN A 797 13.23 14.19 11.51
N GLU A 798 13.67 14.03 10.26
CA GLU A 798 14.98 14.52 9.79
C GLU A 798 15.10 16.04 9.92
N LYS A 799 14.14 16.77 9.37
CA LYS A 799 14.14 18.25 9.34
C LYS A 799 14.02 18.83 10.74
N SER A 800 13.10 18.30 11.56
CA SER A 800 12.91 18.78 12.93
C SER A 800 14.12 18.50 13.80
N TRP A 801 14.80 17.36 13.64
CA TRP A 801 15.98 17.04 14.42
C TRP A 801 17.12 18.03 14.21
N VAL A 802 17.37 18.41 12.95
CA VAL A 802 18.36 19.45 12.60
C VAL A 802 17.99 20.78 13.26
N GLU A 803 16.72 21.17 13.17
CA GLU A 803 16.22 22.40 13.76
C GLU A 803 16.36 22.41 15.30
N ILE A 804 16.02 21.31 15.96
CA ILE A 804 16.16 21.14 17.42
C ILE A 804 17.61 21.36 17.85
N ILE A 805 18.56 20.71 17.19
CA ILE A 805 19.99 20.82 17.52
C ILE A 805 20.48 22.26 17.33
N ASN A 806 20.13 22.88 16.19
CA ASN A 806 20.52 24.25 15.89
C ASN A 806 19.94 25.22 16.90
N PHE A 807 18.65 25.10 17.22
CA PHE A 807 17.97 25.95 18.19
C PHE A 807 18.58 25.85 19.59
N ILE A 808 18.94 24.64 20.05
CA ILE A 808 19.65 24.46 21.33
C ILE A 808 21.00 25.17 21.29
N LYS A 809 21.79 24.98 20.23
CA LYS A 809 23.12 25.60 20.08
C LYS A 809 23.01 27.12 20.00
N GLU A 810 22.14 27.67 19.16
CA GLU A 810 21.96 29.12 19.03
C GLU A 810 21.63 29.81 20.36
N ASN A 811 20.83 29.15 21.22
CA ASN A 811 20.32 29.76 22.44
C ASN A 811 21.13 29.44 23.70
N LEU A 812 21.96 28.39 23.68
CA LEU A 812 22.78 28.00 24.82
C LEU A 812 24.30 28.07 24.55
N HIS A 813 24.78 28.05 23.28
CA HIS A 813 26.21 28.19 22.95
C HIS A 813 26.69 29.64 22.82
N ALA A 814 25.88 30.60 22.37
CA ALA A 814 26.37 31.94 22.02
C ALA A 814 27.12 32.65 23.18
N PRO A 815 28.23 33.38 22.90
CA PRO A 815 28.78 34.32 23.86
C PRO A 815 27.77 35.44 24.04
N GLN A 816 27.35 35.71 25.29
CA GLN A 816 26.55 36.90 25.56
C GLN A 816 27.36 38.12 25.12
N SER A 817 26.86 38.85 24.12
CA SER A 817 27.33 40.20 23.85
C SER A 817 27.23 40.96 25.17
N LYS A 818 28.36 41.45 25.68
CA LYS A 818 28.36 42.42 26.79
C LYS A 818 27.40 43.55 26.40
N LEU A 819 26.46 43.81 27.31
CA LEU A 819 25.45 44.87 27.26
C LEU A 819 25.96 46.16 26.62
#